data_AF-A0A2T3ZKA4-F1
#
_entry.id   AF-A0A2T3ZKA4-F1
#
_cell.length_a   1.000
_cell.length_b   1.000
_cell.length_c   1.000
_cell.angle_alpha   90.00
_cell.angle_beta   90.00
_cell.angle_gamma   90.00
#
_symmetry.space_group_name_H-M   'P 1'
#
loop_
_entity.id
_entity.type
_entity.pdbx_description
1 polymer ?
#
loop_
_entity_poly.entity_id
_entity_poly.type
_entity_poly.pdbx_seq_one_letter_code
_entity_poly.pdbx_strand_id
1 'polypeptide(L)'
;MGFRITTWNVNGIRNPFGYQPWREKRTFQAMFDILEADIVVMQETKIQRKDLTDDMVLVPGWDVYFSLPKHKKGYSGVAIYTRNATCAPIRAEEGILGVLCPPRSSTQFRNLPKDQQIGGYPRPEQLSGNIDELLLDSEGRCVIIEFPAFVLLGVYSPANRDESRVEFRMEFLQALDARVRNLISEGKQVVLVGDLNVSRSESDSTNVVETLRKEGLSIEEWMNAPSRRLFNHLIYGGTVQGDRDEGREQPVLWDLCREFHPTREGMNTCWDTKRNTRPANNGSRIDYILCSNGLKDWFTEADIQEGLMGSDHCPVFAMVADFVTADAERVPLLAVMNPTGMVARNGQRLREWNTKDVLPLSAKLIPEFDRRQNIRDMFTKSTGAKLSSVPSSLALESAKESTSGDEPMDGVPRLDQDNEKQVNTNYRPGMSDASLSAESKSPTGLGLKAPSFGKRAAGSVDHTCPPSPKRNKVFDRNSVNTNPGVVGRKNIKNSGTIIKGQKTLRGFFKPSATGRVSGRRASDAGANISTNANALLSCREQTTTQSNEGPSSSHSSSSHQALLAPPAAYPLAETNTCSSSPSDSPNALLSMKQAHAAPAHLIETDKTFDPIQAKESWSKLLGKRMLPRCEHNEPCISLVTKKQGVNCGRSFYICARPLGPSGEKEKGSEWRCGTFIWSSDWNGSPL
;
A
#
# COMPACT_ATOMS: atom_id res chain seq x y z
N MET A 1 4.27 9.16 -17.73
CA MET A 1 4.16 8.19 -16.63
C MET A 1 2.78 8.43 -16.05
N GLY A 2 1.85 7.49 -16.28
CA GLY A 2 0.44 7.69 -15.98
C GLY A 2 0.16 7.67 -14.48
N PHE A 3 -0.99 8.20 -14.08
CA PHE A 3 -1.37 8.27 -12.68
C PHE A 3 -1.68 6.88 -12.12
N ARG A 4 -0.98 6.43 -11.07
CA ARG A 4 -1.10 5.05 -10.56
C ARG A 4 -1.68 4.99 -9.14
N ILE A 5 -2.74 4.20 -8.98
CA ILE A 5 -3.26 3.76 -7.69
C ILE A 5 -2.64 2.40 -7.38
N THR A 6 -2.14 2.21 -6.16
CA THR A 6 -1.55 0.94 -5.70
C THR A 6 -2.11 0.59 -4.32
N THR A 7 -2.43 -0.68 -4.10
CA THR A 7 -2.83 -1.22 -2.80
C THR A 7 -1.97 -2.41 -2.41
N TRP A 8 -1.68 -2.57 -1.12
CA TRP A 8 -0.85 -3.68 -0.62
C TRP A 8 -1.09 -3.96 0.87
N ASN A 9 -1.53 -5.16 1.21
CA ASN A 9 -1.42 -5.63 2.60
C ASN A 9 0.06 -5.87 2.95
N VAL A 10 0.62 -5.03 3.81
CA VAL A 10 2.04 -5.05 4.19
C VAL A 10 2.35 -5.98 5.37
N ASN A 11 1.33 -6.61 6.00
CA ASN A 11 1.47 -7.50 7.18
C ASN A 11 2.23 -6.84 8.36
N GLY A 12 2.36 -5.51 8.34
CA GLY A 12 3.18 -4.71 9.24
C GLY A 12 4.00 -3.71 8.44
N ILE A 13 3.74 -2.42 8.62
CA ILE A 13 4.24 -1.32 7.77
C ILE A 13 5.77 -1.16 7.72
N ARG A 14 6.51 -1.85 8.61
CA ARG A 14 7.99 -1.90 8.59
C ARG A 14 8.57 -3.20 8.00
N ASN A 15 7.75 -4.20 7.69
CA ASN A 15 8.17 -5.51 7.18
C ASN A 15 8.82 -5.46 5.80
N PRO A 16 8.29 -4.70 4.79
CA PRO A 16 8.87 -4.67 3.45
C PRO A 16 10.38 -4.34 3.45
N PHE A 17 10.83 -3.43 4.32
CA PHE A 17 12.24 -3.03 4.45
C PHE A 17 13.18 -4.15 4.93
N GLY A 18 12.68 -5.36 5.20
CA GLY A 18 13.49 -6.57 5.36
C GLY A 18 13.84 -7.28 4.04
N TYR A 19 13.16 -6.97 2.94
CA TYR A 19 13.21 -7.69 1.66
C TYR A 19 13.77 -6.81 0.54
N GLN A 20 14.19 -7.42 -0.58
CA GLN A 20 14.50 -6.68 -1.81
C GLN A 20 13.20 -6.25 -2.50
N PRO A 21 13.18 -5.11 -3.21
CA PRO A 21 14.25 -4.10 -3.32
C PRO A 21 14.35 -3.16 -2.10
N TRP A 22 13.34 -3.13 -1.23
CA TRP A 22 13.13 -2.10 -0.20
C TRP A 22 14.24 -1.98 0.85
N ARG A 23 15.04 -3.02 1.07
CA ARG A 23 16.16 -3.02 2.02
C ARG A 23 17.34 -2.16 1.58
N GLU A 24 17.46 -1.83 0.29
CA GLU A 24 18.56 -1.01 -0.25
C GLU A 24 18.44 0.46 0.20
N LYS A 25 17.23 1.03 0.05
CA LYS A 25 16.91 2.40 0.45
C LYS A 25 15.65 2.36 1.33
N ARG A 26 15.86 2.12 2.63
CA ARG A 26 14.81 1.85 3.64
C ARG A 26 14.01 3.10 4.02
N THR A 27 13.29 3.67 3.05
CA THR A 27 12.43 4.85 3.20
C THR A 27 11.14 4.69 2.41
N PHE A 28 10.04 5.26 2.91
CA PHE A 28 8.74 5.25 2.21
C PHE A 28 8.81 5.95 0.86
N GLN A 29 9.56 7.06 0.75
CA GLN A 29 9.84 7.69 -0.55
C GLN A 29 10.35 6.69 -1.59
N ALA A 30 11.40 5.92 -1.26
CA ALA A 30 11.97 4.96 -2.20
C ALA A 30 11.01 3.81 -2.55
N MET A 31 10.17 3.40 -1.60
CA MET A 31 9.10 2.44 -1.86
C MET A 31 8.10 3.00 -2.86
N PHE A 32 7.65 4.24 -2.68
CA PHE A 32 6.67 4.88 -3.57
C PHE A 32 7.28 5.26 -4.94
N ASP A 33 8.60 5.54 -4.98
CA ASP A 33 9.37 5.71 -6.21
C ASP A 33 9.38 4.39 -7.01
N ILE A 34 9.63 3.24 -6.36
CA ILE A 34 9.70 1.91 -6.98
C ILE A 34 8.32 1.36 -7.38
N LEU A 35 7.27 1.69 -6.62
CA LEU A 35 5.88 1.40 -7.00
C LEU A 35 5.36 2.33 -8.11
N GLU A 36 6.09 3.41 -8.43
CA GLU A 36 5.74 4.50 -9.36
C GLU A 36 4.33 5.08 -9.10
N ALA A 37 3.92 5.14 -7.83
CA ALA A 37 2.53 5.39 -7.45
C ALA A 37 2.21 6.87 -7.17
N ASP A 38 0.94 7.25 -7.25
CA ASP A 38 0.38 8.54 -6.83
C ASP A 38 -0.55 8.40 -5.62
N ILE A 39 -1.22 7.26 -5.50
CA ILE A 39 -1.95 6.85 -4.30
C ILE A 39 -1.44 5.48 -3.87
N VAL A 40 -1.00 5.35 -2.62
CA VAL A 40 -0.58 4.07 -2.03
C VAL A 40 -1.43 3.75 -0.82
N VAL A 41 -2.20 2.68 -0.88
CA VAL A 41 -3.00 2.17 0.24
C VAL A 41 -2.31 0.96 0.87
N MET A 42 -2.09 1.00 2.18
CA MET A 42 -1.46 -0.06 2.94
C MET A 42 -2.43 -0.67 3.94
N GLN A 43 -2.69 -1.96 3.82
CA GLN A 43 -3.48 -2.75 4.77
C GLN A 43 -2.59 -3.44 5.80
N GLU A 44 -3.22 -3.82 6.93
CA GLU A 44 -2.60 -4.49 8.07
C GLU A 44 -1.25 -3.87 8.54
N THR A 45 -1.21 -2.54 8.65
CA THR A 45 -0.01 -1.77 9.05
C THR A 45 0.55 -2.14 10.43
N LYS A 46 -0.27 -2.68 11.34
CA LYS A 46 0.09 -3.16 12.70
C LYS A 46 0.79 -2.13 13.60
N ILE A 47 0.61 -0.84 13.31
CA ILE A 47 1.22 0.27 14.04
C ILE A 47 0.21 0.93 14.99
N GLN A 48 0.69 1.57 16.06
CA GLN A 48 -0.13 2.44 16.90
C GLN A 48 0.30 3.90 16.72
N ARG A 49 -0.58 4.87 17.01
CA ARG A 49 -0.27 6.31 16.88
C ARG A 49 1.05 6.71 17.57
N LYS A 50 1.34 6.13 18.74
CA LYS A 50 2.57 6.36 19.52
C LYS A 50 3.86 5.76 18.91
N ASP A 51 3.74 4.88 17.92
CA ASP A 51 4.86 4.17 17.28
C ASP A 51 5.11 4.65 15.83
N LEU A 52 4.30 5.61 15.35
CA LEU A 52 4.54 6.39 14.15
C LEU A 52 5.84 7.18 14.30
N THR A 53 6.55 7.40 13.20
CA THR A 53 7.82 8.14 13.17
C THR A 53 7.86 9.10 12.00
N ASP A 54 8.72 10.12 12.08
CA ASP A 54 8.81 11.22 11.11
C ASP A 54 9.02 10.71 9.66
N ASP A 55 9.71 9.57 9.45
CA ASP A 55 9.89 8.93 8.14
C ASP A 55 8.61 8.34 7.51
N MET A 56 7.57 8.13 8.31
CA MET A 56 6.25 7.62 7.89
C MET A 56 5.25 8.75 7.63
N VAL A 57 5.38 9.86 8.35
CA VAL A 57 4.38 10.96 8.35
C VAL A 57 4.84 12.15 7.50
N LEU A 58 6.14 12.42 7.46
CA LEU A 58 6.74 13.57 6.77
C LEU A 58 7.48 13.13 5.50
N VAL A 59 6.85 12.26 4.71
CA VAL A 59 7.35 11.83 3.39
C VAL A 59 7.29 13.02 2.42
N PRO A 60 8.40 13.45 1.80
CA PRO A 60 8.43 14.70 1.02
C PRO A 60 7.49 14.70 -0.19
N GLY A 61 6.59 15.69 -0.27
CA GLY A 61 5.62 15.80 -1.37
C GLY A 61 4.42 14.84 -1.28
N TRP A 62 4.28 14.10 -0.17
CA TRP A 62 3.17 13.19 0.09
C TRP A 62 2.38 13.64 1.32
N ASP A 63 1.09 13.32 1.37
CA ASP A 63 0.24 13.37 2.58
C ASP A 63 -0.23 11.97 2.96
N VAL A 64 -0.64 11.76 4.22
CA VAL A 64 -1.05 10.44 4.71
C VAL A 64 -2.18 10.49 5.73
N TYR A 65 -3.11 9.57 5.56
CA TYR A 65 -4.33 9.37 6.33
C TYR A 65 -4.32 7.98 6.95
N PHE A 66 -4.56 7.86 8.26
CA PHE A 66 -4.54 6.56 8.96
C PHE A 66 -5.86 6.28 9.65
N SER A 67 -6.29 5.01 9.61
CA SER A 67 -7.19 4.42 10.59
C SER A 67 -6.42 3.38 11.38
N LEU A 68 -6.44 3.46 12.72
CA LEU A 68 -5.59 2.63 13.59
C LEU A 68 -6.42 1.98 14.71
N PRO A 69 -6.13 0.73 15.10
CA PRO A 69 -6.92 0.03 16.12
C PRO A 69 -6.84 0.76 17.48
N LYS A 70 -8.00 1.07 18.05
CA LYS A 70 -8.08 1.84 19.31
C LYS A 70 -7.69 1.01 20.53
N HIS A 71 -7.94 -0.30 20.49
CA HIS A 71 -7.82 -1.19 21.66
C HIS A 71 -6.74 -2.28 21.52
N LYS A 72 -6.43 -2.75 20.31
CA LYS A 72 -5.57 -3.92 20.06
C LYS A 72 -4.22 -3.52 19.46
N LYS A 73 -3.12 -3.85 20.14
CA LYS A 73 -1.74 -3.53 19.69
C LYS A 73 -1.30 -4.49 18.59
N GLY A 74 -0.49 -4.02 17.63
CA GLY A 74 0.14 -4.90 16.62
C GLY A 74 -0.86 -5.58 15.68
N TYR A 75 -1.99 -4.95 15.38
CA TYR A 75 -3.15 -5.52 14.70
C TYR A 75 -3.68 -4.56 13.63
N SER A 76 -4.27 -5.06 12.54
CA SER A 76 -5.07 -4.23 11.62
C SER A 76 -4.35 -2.95 11.18
N GLY A 77 -5.09 -1.86 10.99
CA GLY A 77 -4.58 -0.52 10.69
C GLY A 77 -4.41 -0.30 9.18
N VAL A 78 -5.07 0.71 8.64
CA VAL A 78 -4.98 1.12 7.22
C VAL A 78 -4.31 2.49 7.11
N ALA A 79 -3.49 2.66 6.08
CA ALA A 79 -2.94 3.96 5.69
C ALA A 79 -3.23 4.26 4.20
N ILE A 80 -3.60 5.49 3.88
CA ILE A 80 -3.65 6.00 2.49
C ILE A 80 -2.64 7.13 2.38
N TYR A 81 -1.68 6.98 1.47
CA TYR A 81 -0.73 8.01 1.06
C TYR A 81 -1.17 8.64 -0.27
N THR A 82 -1.09 9.96 -0.39
CA THR A 82 -1.45 10.71 -1.62
C THR A 82 -0.30 11.64 -2.05
N ARG A 83 0.07 11.64 -3.33
CA ARG A 83 1.14 12.48 -3.88
C ARG A 83 0.60 13.89 -4.20
N ASN A 84 0.98 14.88 -3.39
CA ASN A 84 0.48 16.26 -3.42
C ASN A 84 0.71 17.00 -4.76
N ALA A 85 1.59 16.48 -5.62
CA ALA A 85 1.86 17.05 -6.94
C ALA A 85 0.83 16.63 -8.01
N THR A 86 0.11 15.52 -7.79
CA THR A 86 -0.79 14.91 -8.79
C THR A 86 -2.23 14.79 -8.27
N CYS A 87 -2.45 14.61 -6.96
CA CYS A 87 -3.78 14.66 -6.37
C CYS A 87 -3.80 15.33 -4.99
N ALA A 88 -4.97 15.88 -4.62
CA ALA A 88 -5.22 16.42 -3.29
C ALA A 88 -6.70 16.19 -2.91
N PRO A 89 -6.99 15.43 -1.83
CA PRO A 89 -8.36 15.17 -1.42
C PRO A 89 -9.01 16.43 -0.81
N ILE A 90 -10.33 16.52 -0.92
CA ILE A 90 -11.18 17.57 -0.33
C ILE A 90 -11.83 17.17 0.99
N ARG A 91 -12.01 15.86 1.27
CA ARG A 91 -12.50 15.33 2.55
C ARG A 91 -11.82 14.01 2.91
N ALA A 92 -11.82 13.67 4.20
CA ALA A 92 -11.22 12.45 4.73
C ALA A 92 -11.90 12.00 6.04
N GLU A 93 -12.30 10.73 6.12
CA GLU A 93 -13.04 10.12 7.23
C GLU A 93 -12.38 8.81 7.71
N GLU A 94 -12.56 8.48 9.00
CA GLU A 94 -12.14 7.21 9.61
C GLU A 94 -13.38 6.34 9.84
N GLY A 95 -13.35 5.08 9.39
CA GLY A 95 -14.46 4.13 9.50
C GLY A 95 -15.30 3.96 8.21
N ILE A 96 -16.38 3.20 8.32
CA ILE A 96 -17.40 2.95 7.30
C ILE A 96 -18.74 3.56 7.74
N LEU A 97 -19.08 3.39 9.03
CA LEU A 97 -20.35 3.86 9.60
C LEU A 97 -20.32 5.34 9.95
N GLY A 98 -19.13 5.93 10.11
CA GLY A 98 -18.97 7.36 10.38
C GLY A 98 -19.28 7.75 11.82
N VAL A 99 -19.32 6.77 12.74
CA VAL A 99 -19.55 6.99 14.17
C VAL A 99 -18.31 7.49 14.91
N LEU A 100 -17.17 7.54 14.23
CA LEU A 100 -15.95 8.16 14.74
C LEU A 100 -16.00 9.68 14.56
N CYS A 101 -15.21 10.40 15.36
CA CYS A 101 -15.13 11.86 15.30
C CYS A 101 -13.81 12.31 14.65
N PRO A 102 -13.79 13.39 13.85
CA PRO A 102 -12.56 14.01 13.36
C PRO A 102 -11.58 14.35 14.49
N PRO A 103 -10.25 14.39 14.22
CA PRO A 103 -9.30 14.89 15.20
C PRO A 103 -9.68 16.28 15.73
N ARG A 104 -9.67 16.43 17.06
CA ARG A 104 -10.05 17.66 17.79
C ARG A 104 -11.56 18.01 17.73
N SER A 105 -12.42 17.12 17.21
CA SER A 105 -13.89 17.21 17.26
C SER A 105 -14.50 16.21 18.25
N SER A 106 -15.65 16.57 18.84
CA SER A 106 -16.53 15.64 19.57
C SER A 106 -17.70 15.11 18.72
N THR A 107 -17.98 15.75 17.58
CA THR A 107 -19.08 15.38 16.68
C THR A 107 -18.64 14.28 15.73
N GLN A 108 -19.45 13.23 15.61
CA GLN A 108 -19.21 12.10 14.69
C GLN A 108 -19.26 12.56 13.22
N PHE A 109 -18.53 11.90 12.31
CA PHE A 109 -18.53 12.23 10.88
C PHE A 109 -19.97 12.29 10.31
N ARG A 110 -20.81 11.30 10.62
CA ARG A 110 -22.23 11.25 10.20
C ARG A 110 -23.11 12.41 10.70
N ASN A 111 -22.63 13.17 11.70
CA ASN A 111 -23.35 14.27 12.35
C ASN A 111 -22.71 15.65 12.10
N LEU A 112 -21.69 15.75 11.23
CA LEU A 112 -21.13 17.03 10.79
C LEU A 112 -22.10 17.78 9.85
N PRO A 113 -21.92 19.09 9.59
CA PRO A 113 -22.58 19.78 8.49
C PRO A 113 -22.36 19.06 7.15
N LYS A 114 -23.37 18.99 6.27
CA LYS A 114 -23.32 18.18 5.03
C LYS A 114 -22.15 18.53 4.10
N ASP A 115 -21.75 19.80 4.07
CA ASP A 115 -20.58 20.30 3.34
C ASP A 115 -19.25 19.70 3.81
N GLN A 116 -19.20 19.15 5.03
CA GLN A 116 -18.02 18.54 5.67
C GLN A 116 -18.05 17.01 5.68
N GLN A 117 -19.12 16.38 5.17
CA GLN A 117 -19.29 14.92 5.09
C GLN A 117 -18.88 14.36 3.73
N ILE A 118 -18.31 13.15 3.69
CA ILE A 118 -18.21 12.33 2.48
C ILE A 118 -19.58 11.74 2.09
N GLY A 119 -20.52 11.61 3.04
CA GLY A 119 -21.89 11.16 2.76
C GLY A 119 -22.02 9.64 2.62
N GLY A 120 -23.19 9.16 2.20
CA GLY A 120 -23.44 7.75 1.92
C GLY A 120 -23.39 6.80 3.12
N TYR A 121 -23.65 7.26 4.35
CA TYR A 121 -23.64 6.42 5.55
C TYR A 121 -24.70 5.29 5.45
N PRO A 122 -24.39 4.04 5.84
CA PRO A 122 -25.39 2.98 5.97
C PRO A 122 -26.49 3.37 6.96
N ARG A 123 -27.74 3.08 6.62
CA ARG A 123 -28.90 3.27 7.51
C ARG A 123 -29.16 1.98 8.31
N PRO A 124 -29.83 2.04 9.48
CA PRO A 124 -30.12 0.86 10.30
C PRO A 124 -30.85 -0.27 9.54
N GLU A 125 -31.72 0.08 8.59
CA GLU A 125 -32.51 -0.88 7.82
C GLU A 125 -31.67 -1.63 6.75
N GLN A 126 -30.42 -1.20 6.51
CA GLN A 126 -29.50 -1.83 5.57
C GLN A 126 -28.50 -2.78 6.27
N LEU A 127 -28.60 -2.91 7.59
CA LEU A 127 -27.64 -3.60 8.46
C LEU A 127 -28.32 -4.77 9.17
N SER A 128 -27.65 -5.93 9.25
CA SER A 128 -28.23 -7.09 9.93
C SER A 128 -28.10 -6.98 11.45
N GLY A 129 -29.22 -6.73 12.13
CA GLY A 129 -29.31 -6.81 13.59
C GLY A 129 -28.64 -5.66 14.36
N ASN A 130 -28.35 -5.90 15.63
CA ASN A 130 -27.85 -4.89 16.57
C ASN A 130 -26.32 -4.79 16.54
N ILE A 131 -25.78 -4.24 15.44
CA ILE A 131 -24.34 -4.04 15.26
C ILE A 131 -23.78 -3.04 16.30
N ASP A 132 -22.67 -3.37 16.95
CA ASP A 132 -21.87 -2.39 17.70
C ASP A 132 -21.07 -1.53 16.71
N GLU A 133 -21.68 -0.42 16.27
CA GLU A 133 -21.11 0.49 15.27
C GLU A 133 -19.71 0.99 15.66
N LEU A 134 -19.49 1.21 16.97
CA LEU A 134 -18.22 1.73 17.48
C LEU A 134 -17.14 0.64 17.47
N LEU A 135 -17.48 -0.60 17.81
CA LEU A 135 -16.56 -1.74 17.67
C LEU A 135 -16.18 -1.95 16.20
N LEU A 136 -17.14 -1.86 15.27
CA LEU A 136 -16.92 -2.06 13.83
C LEU A 136 -15.91 -1.05 13.25
N ASP A 137 -16.13 0.25 13.49
CA ASP A 137 -15.24 1.32 13.00
C ASP A 137 -13.90 1.39 13.78
N SER A 138 -13.86 1.00 15.06
CA SER A 138 -12.66 1.18 15.93
C SER A 138 -11.53 0.16 15.76
N GLU A 139 -11.72 -0.90 14.97
CA GLU A 139 -10.65 -1.87 14.67
C GLU A 139 -9.58 -1.36 13.70
N GLY A 140 -9.67 -0.13 13.19
CA GLY A 140 -8.63 0.46 12.34
C GLY A 140 -8.67 -0.04 10.89
N ARG A 141 -9.86 -0.23 10.32
CA ARG A 141 -10.09 -1.05 9.11
C ARG A 141 -10.44 -0.30 7.84
N CYS A 142 -10.79 0.97 7.93
CA CYS A 142 -11.26 1.75 6.79
C CYS A 142 -10.81 3.21 6.92
N VAL A 143 -10.19 3.71 5.86
CA VAL A 143 -9.99 5.14 5.63
C VAL A 143 -10.73 5.49 4.35
N ILE A 144 -11.52 6.55 4.36
CA ILE A 144 -12.22 7.04 3.17
C ILE A 144 -11.72 8.45 2.88
N ILE A 145 -11.27 8.70 1.66
CA ILE A 145 -10.91 10.05 1.19
C ILE A 145 -11.69 10.40 -0.07
N GLU A 146 -12.02 11.67 -0.23
CA GLU A 146 -12.78 12.17 -1.38
C GLU A 146 -11.90 13.12 -2.19
N PHE A 147 -11.71 12.82 -3.47
CA PHE A 147 -11.22 13.75 -4.48
C PHE A 147 -12.42 14.37 -5.21
N PRO A 148 -12.27 15.51 -5.92
CA PRO A 148 -13.37 16.06 -6.72
C PRO A 148 -13.90 15.09 -7.80
N ALA A 149 -13.06 14.17 -8.28
CA ALA A 149 -13.44 13.13 -9.24
C ALA A 149 -14.19 11.92 -8.62
N PHE A 150 -13.74 11.42 -7.46
CA PHE A 150 -14.26 10.19 -6.85
C PHE A 150 -13.91 10.05 -5.36
N VAL A 151 -14.70 9.22 -4.66
CA VAL A 151 -14.42 8.76 -3.30
C VAL A 151 -13.58 7.48 -3.35
N LEU A 152 -12.45 7.45 -2.65
CA LEU A 152 -11.59 6.28 -2.50
C LEU A 152 -11.73 5.68 -1.09
N LEU A 153 -12.09 4.41 -1.02
CA LEU A 153 -12.17 3.62 0.21
C LEU A 153 -10.95 2.68 0.28
N GLY A 154 -10.06 2.91 1.24
CA GLY A 154 -8.97 1.99 1.58
C GLY A 154 -9.40 1.06 2.71
N VAL A 155 -9.49 -0.24 2.43
CA VAL A 155 -10.13 -1.23 3.32
C VAL A 155 -9.20 -2.38 3.70
N TYR A 156 -9.29 -2.83 4.96
CA TYR A 156 -8.80 -4.13 5.43
C TYR A 156 -9.94 -4.93 6.08
N SER A 157 -10.54 -5.83 5.29
CA SER A 157 -11.65 -6.69 5.70
C SER A 157 -11.24 -7.69 6.80
N PRO A 158 -12.16 -8.08 7.72
CA PRO A 158 -11.86 -9.11 8.71
C PRO A 158 -11.62 -10.48 8.06
N ALA A 159 -10.39 -10.98 8.15
CA ALA A 159 -10.03 -12.33 7.73
C ALA A 159 -10.86 -13.40 8.46
N ASN A 160 -11.35 -14.42 7.73
CA ASN A 160 -11.98 -15.58 8.35
C ASN A 160 -10.91 -16.43 9.06
N ARG A 161 -10.97 -16.53 10.39
CA ARG A 161 -9.93 -17.21 11.22
C ARG A 161 -10.51 -18.08 12.33
N ASP A 162 -11.67 -17.71 12.86
CA ASP A 162 -12.38 -18.39 13.93
C ASP A 162 -13.88 -18.03 13.87
N GLU A 163 -14.73 -18.93 14.39
CA GLU A 163 -16.19 -18.80 14.36
C GLU A 163 -16.69 -17.52 15.06
N SER A 164 -16.02 -17.11 16.15
CA SER A 164 -16.39 -15.93 16.95
C SER A 164 -16.21 -14.59 16.22
N ARG A 165 -15.66 -14.60 15.01
CA ARG A 165 -15.47 -13.42 14.15
C ARG A 165 -16.25 -13.46 12.84
N VAL A 166 -17.07 -14.50 12.61
CA VAL A 166 -17.89 -14.64 11.39
C VAL A 166 -18.97 -13.57 11.32
N GLU A 167 -19.70 -13.31 12.42
CA GLU A 167 -20.73 -12.27 12.50
C GLU A 167 -20.12 -10.88 12.19
N PHE A 168 -19.10 -10.47 12.96
CA PHE A 168 -18.36 -9.22 12.74
C PHE A 168 -17.82 -9.05 11.31
N ARG A 169 -17.37 -10.15 10.67
CA ARG A 169 -16.93 -10.13 9.26
C ARG A 169 -18.10 -9.82 8.32
N MET A 170 -19.27 -10.41 8.55
CA MET A 170 -20.46 -10.16 7.73
C MET A 170 -21.03 -8.76 7.97
N GLU A 171 -21.12 -8.31 9.22
CA GLU A 171 -21.45 -6.92 9.59
C GLU A 171 -20.58 -5.92 8.84
N PHE A 172 -19.26 -6.12 8.84
CA PHE A 172 -18.30 -5.25 8.16
C PHE A 172 -18.50 -5.21 6.65
N LEU A 173 -18.71 -6.38 6.02
CA LEU A 173 -18.92 -6.47 4.58
C LEU A 173 -20.28 -5.91 4.15
N GLN A 174 -21.33 -6.06 4.96
CA GLN A 174 -22.64 -5.45 4.70
C GLN A 174 -22.60 -3.93 4.85
N ALA A 175 -21.95 -3.42 5.90
CA ALA A 175 -21.74 -1.98 6.07
C ALA A 175 -20.94 -1.39 4.89
N LEU A 176 -19.95 -2.12 4.36
CA LEU A 176 -19.16 -1.72 3.20
C LEU A 176 -20.00 -1.69 1.90
N ASP A 177 -20.76 -2.76 1.61
CA ASP A 177 -21.69 -2.84 0.47
C ASP A 177 -22.73 -1.72 0.52
N ALA A 178 -23.35 -1.49 1.68
CA ALA A 178 -24.29 -0.39 1.89
C ALA A 178 -23.64 0.99 1.73
N ARG A 179 -22.42 1.22 2.26
CA ARG A 179 -21.68 2.48 2.12
C ARG A 179 -21.34 2.78 0.65
N VAL A 180 -20.88 1.78 -0.10
CA VAL A 180 -20.58 1.92 -1.54
C VAL A 180 -21.86 2.23 -2.33
N ARG A 181 -22.94 1.46 -2.13
CA ARG A 181 -24.23 1.68 -2.81
C ARG A 181 -24.82 3.06 -2.49
N ASN A 182 -24.79 3.48 -1.23
CA ASN A 182 -25.31 4.77 -0.81
C ASN A 182 -24.50 5.93 -1.43
N LEU A 183 -23.15 5.86 -1.44
CA LEU A 183 -22.29 6.86 -2.11
C LEU A 183 -22.61 6.97 -3.62
N ILE A 184 -22.81 5.85 -4.31
CA ILE A 184 -23.18 5.83 -5.72
C ILE A 184 -24.60 6.38 -5.93
N SER A 185 -25.53 6.14 -5.02
CA SER A 185 -26.89 6.73 -5.06
C SER A 185 -26.90 8.25 -4.80
N GLU A 186 -25.90 8.79 -4.09
CA GLU A 186 -25.64 10.22 -3.96
C GLU A 186 -24.94 10.82 -5.20
N GLY A 187 -24.78 10.03 -6.27
CA GLY A 187 -24.17 10.44 -7.54
C GLY A 187 -22.64 10.40 -7.55
N LYS A 188 -22.00 9.92 -6.48
CA LYS A 188 -20.52 9.91 -6.37
C LYS A 188 -19.93 8.71 -7.10
N GLN A 189 -18.86 8.94 -7.85
CA GLN A 189 -18.00 7.87 -8.32
C GLN A 189 -17.16 7.31 -7.16
N VAL A 190 -16.87 6.00 -7.20
CA VAL A 190 -16.25 5.26 -6.09
C VAL A 190 -15.11 4.38 -6.60
N VAL A 191 -13.99 4.38 -5.86
CA VAL A 191 -12.91 3.40 -6.01
C VAL A 191 -12.72 2.69 -4.66
N LEU A 192 -12.94 1.38 -4.60
CA LEU A 192 -12.74 0.55 -3.41
C LEU A 192 -11.47 -0.28 -3.58
N VAL A 193 -10.50 -0.13 -2.68
CA VAL A 193 -9.21 -0.80 -2.77
C VAL A 193 -8.80 -1.50 -1.48
N GLY A 194 -8.21 -2.68 -1.62
CA GLY A 194 -7.53 -3.38 -0.53
C GLY A 194 -7.80 -4.86 -0.41
N ASP A 195 -7.32 -5.40 0.71
CA ASP A 195 -7.52 -6.78 1.12
C ASP A 195 -8.95 -6.95 1.65
N LEU A 196 -9.80 -7.55 0.82
CA LEU A 196 -11.19 -7.86 1.13
C LEU A 196 -11.33 -9.26 1.79
N ASN A 197 -10.23 -10.01 1.94
CA ASN A 197 -10.19 -11.35 2.51
C ASN A 197 -11.25 -12.29 1.90
N VAL A 198 -11.48 -12.22 0.58
CA VAL A 198 -12.46 -13.04 -0.16
C VAL A 198 -11.96 -13.26 -1.59
N SER A 199 -12.02 -14.49 -2.09
CA SER A 199 -11.82 -14.82 -3.51
C SER A 199 -13.17 -14.82 -4.23
N ARG A 200 -13.25 -14.22 -5.43
CA ARG A 200 -14.49 -14.06 -6.20
C ARG A 200 -15.03 -15.39 -6.73
N SER A 201 -14.14 -16.18 -7.33
CA SER A 201 -14.39 -17.40 -8.10
C SER A 201 -13.30 -18.44 -7.83
N GLU A 202 -13.47 -19.66 -8.35
CA GLU A 202 -12.47 -20.73 -8.24
C GLU A 202 -11.12 -20.37 -8.88
N SER A 203 -11.12 -19.66 -10.01
CA SER A 203 -9.92 -19.10 -10.69
C SER A 203 -9.14 -18.04 -9.88
N ASP A 204 -9.68 -17.60 -8.74
CA ASP A 204 -9.01 -16.73 -7.77
C ASP A 204 -8.44 -17.50 -6.56
N SER A 205 -8.47 -18.85 -6.55
CA SER A 205 -7.94 -19.68 -5.45
C SER A 205 -7.29 -20.98 -5.93
N THR A 206 -5.99 -21.13 -5.71
CA THR A 206 -5.26 -22.33 -6.18
C THR A 206 -5.64 -23.59 -5.39
N ASN A 207 -5.82 -24.74 -6.05
CA ASN A 207 -6.21 -26.03 -5.44
C ASN A 207 -7.56 -26.01 -4.69
N VAL A 208 -8.48 -25.09 -5.02
CA VAL A 208 -9.78 -24.99 -4.34
C VAL A 208 -10.60 -26.28 -4.50
N VAL A 209 -10.70 -26.85 -5.70
CA VAL A 209 -11.45 -28.07 -5.98
C VAL A 209 -10.86 -29.28 -5.21
N GLU A 210 -9.52 -29.39 -5.17
CA GLU A 210 -8.79 -30.40 -4.38
C GLU A 210 -8.98 -30.27 -2.88
N THR A 211 -9.37 -29.09 -2.39
CA THR A 211 -9.58 -28.80 -0.97
C THR A 211 -11.02 -29.12 -0.60
N LEU A 212 -11.99 -28.57 -1.35
CA LEU A 212 -13.42 -28.86 -1.19
C LEU A 212 -13.72 -30.37 -1.26
N ARG A 213 -13.13 -31.08 -2.21
CA ARG A 213 -13.24 -32.55 -2.36
C ARG A 213 -12.75 -33.34 -1.13
N LYS A 214 -11.84 -32.79 -0.32
CA LYS A 214 -11.37 -33.41 0.93
C LYS A 214 -12.21 -33.02 2.14
N GLU A 215 -12.82 -31.84 2.10
CA GLU A 215 -13.70 -31.29 3.13
C GLU A 215 -15.14 -31.80 2.98
N GLY A 216 -15.47 -32.44 1.86
CA GLY A 216 -16.80 -32.97 1.56
C GLY A 216 -17.77 -31.93 0.99
N LEU A 217 -17.27 -30.76 0.61
CA LEU A 217 -18.04 -29.62 0.12
C LEU A 217 -18.07 -29.58 -1.42
N SER A 218 -19.17 -29.07 -1.96
CA SER A 218 -19.28 -28.72 -3.37
C SER A 218 -18.72 -27.31 -3.67
N ILE A 219 -18.42 -27.05 -4.95
CA ILE A 219 -18.12 -25.70 -5.47
C ILE A 219 -19.34 -24.78 -5.27
N GLU A 220 -20.55 -25.34 -5.36
CA GLU A 220 -21.82 -24.63 -5.21
C GLU A 220 -22.00 -24.05 -3.79
N GLU A 221 -21.82 -24.88 -2.75
CA GLU A 221 -21.84 -24.45 -1.35
C GLU A 221 -20.73 -23.42 -1.06
N TRP A 222 -19.54 -23.60 -1.64
CA TRP A 222 -18.44 -22.65 -1.52
C TRP A 222 -18.73 -21.31 -2.19
N MET A 223 -19.36 -21.29 -3.37
CA MET A 223 -19.79 -20.06 -4.04
C MET A 223 -20.86 -19.32 -3.24
N ASN A 224 -21.80 -20.03 -2.63
CA ASN A 224 -22.85 -19.46 -1.79
C ASN A 224 -22.42 -19.04 -0.38
N ALA A 225 -21.18 -19.34 0.04
CA ALA A 225 -20.66 -18.92 1.33
C ALA A 225 -20.90 -17.39 1.54
N PRO A 226 -21.55 -16.93 2.63
CA PRO A 226 -22.20 -15.61 2.66
C PRO A 226 -21.32 -14.42 2.25
N SER A 227 -20.05 -14.38 2.68
CA SER A 227 -19.12 -13.31 2.28
C SER A 227 -18.75 -13.30 0.78
N ARG A 228 -18.79 -14.46 0.11
CA ARG A 228 -18.52 -14.59 -1.34
C ARG A 228 -19.76 -14.29 -2.17
N ARG A 229 -20.94 -14.71 -1.71
CA ARG A 229 -22.23 -14.30 -2.31
C ARG A 229 -22.38 -12.78 -2.26
N LEU A 230 -22.19 -12.17 -1.09
CA LEU A 230 -22.19 -10.71 -0.89
C LEU A 230 -21.16 -9.97 -1.77
N PHE A 231 -19.97 -10.54 -1.95
CA PHE A 231 -18.96 -9.95 -2.82
C PHE A 231 -19.33 -10.00 -4.31
N ASN A 232 -19.89 -11.13 -4.77
CA ASN A 232 -20.37 -11.25 -6.15
C ASN A 232 -21.63 -10.40 -6.43
N HIS A 233 -22.44 -10.09 -5.41
CA HIS A 233 -23.51 -9.08 -5.53
C HIS A 233 -22.99 -7.68 -5.86
N LEU A 234 -21.82 -7.30 -5.37
CA LEU A 234 -21.23 -5.97 -5.57
C LEU A 234 -20.67 -5.77 -6.99
N ILE A 235 -20.22 -6.86 -7.63
CA ILE A 235 -19.31 -6.80 -8.79
C ILE A 235 -19.97 -7.19 -10.13
N TYR A 236 -19.64 -6.45 -11.20
CA TYR A 236 -20.05 -6.76 -12.58
C TYR A 236 -19.44 -8.09 -13.06
N GLY A 237 -20.28 -8.96 -13.61
CA GLY A 237 -19.93 -10.35 -13.89
C GLY A 237 -19.65 -11.18 -12.63
N GLY A 238 -20.08 -10.73 -11.44
CA GLY A 238 -20.00 -11.51 -10.20
C GLY A 238 -21.05 -12.64 -10.21
N THR A 239 -20.59 -13.88 -10.07
CA THR A 239 -21.43 -15.08 -10.12
C THR A 239 -22.23 -15.23 -8.83
N VAL A 240 -23.55 -15.14 -8.97
CA VAL A 240 -24.54 -15.37 -7.92
C VAL A 240 -25.45 -16.50 -8.40
N GLN A 241 -25.76 -17.47 -7.53
CA GLN A 241 -26.69 -18.55 -7.87
C GLN A 241 -28.12 -18.17 -7.49
N GLY A 242 -29.07 -18.53 -8.34
CA GLY A 242 -30.46 -18.11 -8.23
C GLY A 242 -30.59 -16.61 -8.41
N ASP A 243 -31.68 -16.05 -7.91
CA ASP A 243 -31.92 -14.61 -7.94
C ASP A 243 -30.91 -13.84 -7.08
N ARG A 244 -30.74 -12.55 -7.37
CA ARG A 244 -29.92 -11.65 -6.56
C ARG A 244 -30.70 -11.16 -5.34
N ASP A 245 -30.01 -11.01 -4.22
CA ASP A 245 -30.61 -10.56 -2.95
C ASP A 245 -31.27 -9.17 -3.10
N GLU A 246 -32.35 -8.94 -2.35
CA GLU A 246 -33.07 -7.66 -2.32
C GLU A 246 -32.14 -6.46 -1.99
N GLY A 247 -32.25 -5.39 -2.77
CA GLY A 247 -31.36 -4.22 -2.74
C GLY A 247 -29.99 -4.45 -3.38
N ARG A 248 -29.74 -5.63 -3.95
CA ARG A 248 -28.47 -6.04 -4.60
C ARG A 248 -28.65 -6.64 -5.99
N GLU A 249 -29.80 -6.39 -6.60
CA GLU A 249 -30.20 -6.84 -7.94
C GLU A 249 -29.20 -6.38 -8.99
N GLN A 250 -28.70 -5.14 -8.86
CA GLN A 250 -27.69 -4.58 -9.72
C GLN A 250 -26.29 -4.61 -9.06
N PRO A 251 -25.26 -5.13 -9.76
CA PRO A 251 -23.87 -4.85 -9.39
C PRO A 251 -23.52 -3.38 -9.65
N VAL A 252 -22.49 -2.87 -8.95
CA VAL A 252 -22.13 -1.44 -8.98
C VAL A 252 -20.63 -1.16 -9.14
N LEU A 253 -19.75 -2.15 -8.93
CA LEU A 253 -18.30 -2.01 -9.13
C LEU A 253 -17.74 -3.00 -10.17
N TRP A 254 -16.78 -2.55 -10.97
CA TRP A 254 -15.93 -3.41 -11.81
C TRP A 254 -14.69 -3.86 -11.04
N ASP A 255 -14.19 -5.06 -11.36
CA ASP A 255 -12.98 -5.66 -10.81
C ASP A 255 -11.86 -5.51 -11.84
N LEU A 256 -11.05 -4.45 -11.71
CA LEU A 256 -10.18 -3.98 -12.79
C LEU A 256 -9.17 -5.04 -13.25
N CYS A 257 -8.57 -5.79 -12.32
CA CYS A 257 -7.66 -6.88 -12.68
C CYS A 257 -8.35 -7.98 -13.51
N ARG A 258 -9.66 -8.20 -13.36
CA ARG A 258 -10.43 -9.13 -14.21
C ARG A 258 -11.04 -8.48 -15.45
N GLU A 259 -11.13 -7.16 -15.52
CA GLU A 259 -11.42 -6.45 -16.76
C GLU A 259 -10.21 -6.55 -17.72
N PHE A 260 -8.99 -6.32 -17.24
CA PHE A 260 -7.77 -6.41 -18.05
C PHE A 260 -7.27 -7.86 -18.23
N HIS A 261 -7.53 -8.76 -17.26
CA HIS A 261 -7.08 -10.16 -17.29
C HIS A 261 -8.21 -11.16 -16.96
N PRO A 262 -9.28 -11.23 -17.78
CA PRO A 262 -10.48 -12.03 -17.49
C PRO A 262 -10.22 -13.53 -17.36
N THR A 263 -9.20 -14.06 -18.05
CA THR A 263 -8.90 -15.50 -18.14
C THR A 263 -7.51 -15.89 -17.65
N ARG A 264 -6.76 -14.97 -17.02
CA ARG A 264 -5.41 -15.28 -16.48
C ARG A 264 -5.56 -16.09 -15.19
N GLU A 265 -5.18 -17.36 -15.24
CA GLU A 265 -5.11 -18.21 -14.05
C GLU A 265 -3.92 -17.85 -13.15
N GLY A 266 -4.04 -18.19 -11.86
CA GLY A 266 -2.93 -18.04 -10.91
C GLY A 266 -2.60 -16.60 -10.51
N MET A 267 -3.51 -15.64 -10.68
CA MET A 267 -3.38 -14.24 -10.23
C MET A 267 -3.46 -14.07 -8.69
N ASN A 268 -2.81 -14.93 -7.94
CA ASN A 268 -2.83 -14.90 -6.48
C ASN A 268 -2.17 -13.61 -5.97
N THR A 269 -2.74 -13.02 -4.91
CA THR A 269 -2.16 -11.86 -4.23
C THR A 269 -1.66 -12.19 -2.83
N CYS A 270 -2.09 -13.30 -2.23
CA CYS A 270 -1.73 -13.75 -0.88
C CYS A 270 -1.30 -15.25 -0.86
N TRP A 271 -0.28 -15.58 -0.07
CA TRP A 271 0.26 -16.95 0.06
C TRP A 271 0.67 -17.29 1.51
N ASP A 272 0.47 -18.54 1.95
CA ASP A 272 0.82 -18.98 3.30
C ASP A 272 2.36 -19.05 3.49
N THR A 273 2.88 -18.22 4.39
CA THR A 273 4.31 -18.14 4.75
C THR A 273 4.80 -19.25 5.68
N LYS A 274 3.94 -19.87 6.49
CA LYS A 274 4.28 -21.05 7.31
C LYS A 274 4.46 -22.28 6.43
N ARG A 275 3.61 -22.41 5.41
CA ARG A 275 3.65 -23.47 4.39
C ARG A 275 4.58 -23.14 3.22
N ASN A 276 5.10 -21.91 3.16
CA ASN A 276 5.98 -21.38 2.11
C ASN A 276 5.43 -21.61 0.69
N THR A 277 4.18 -21.20 0.44
CA THR A 277 3.48 -21.56 -0.82
C THR A 277 3.70 -20.60 -1.99
N ARG A 278 4.25 -19.40 -1.74
CA ARG A 278 4.52 -18.37 -2.77
C ARG A 278 5.43 -18.86 -3.93
N PRO A 279 6.52 -19.60 -3.70
CA PRO A 279 7.37 -20.11 -4.79
C PRO A 279 6.69 -21.16 -5.69
N ALA A 280 5.61 -21.79 -5.22
CA ALA A 280 4.80 -22.73 -6.00
C ALA A 280 3.51 -22.07 -6.55
N ASN A 281 3.39 -20.74 -6.42
CA ASN A 281 2.20 -19.93 -6.68
C ASN A 281 0.89 -20.57 -6.19
N ASN A 282 0.89 -21.14 -4.98
CA ASN A 282 -0.29 -21.77 -4.38
C ASN A 282 -0.88 -20.83 -3.32
N GLY A 283 -1.91 -20.07 -3.69
CA GLY A 283 -2.44 -18.97 -2.89
C GLY A 283 -3.89 -18.60 -3.24
N SER A 284 -4.25 -17.34 -3.05
CA SER A 284 -5.51 -16.77 -3.53
C SER A 284 -5.40 -15.29 -3.87
N ARG A 285 -6.27 -14.81 -4.77
CA ARG A 285 -6.51 -13.38 -5.01
C ARG A 285 -7.55 -12.89 -4.01
N ILE A 286 -7.13 -11.99 -3.12
CA ILE A 286 -7.98 -11.38 -2.08
C ILE A 286 -7.77 -9.86 -1.94
N ASP A 287 -6.78 -9.31 -2.65
CA ASP A 287 -6.50 -7.88 -2.76
C ASP A 287 -7.04 -7.35 -4.09
N TYR A 288 -7.78 -6.25 -4.06
CA TYR A 288 -8.50 -5.73 -5.23
C TYR A 288 -8.33 -4.21 -5.40
N ILE A 289 -8.48 -3.76 -6.65
CA ILE A 289 -8.85 -2.39 -6.99
C ILE A 289 -10.15 -2.48 -7.79
N LEU A 290 -11.23 -1.92 -7.23
CA LEU A 290 -12.57 -1.95 -7.78
C LEU A 290 -13.04 -0.52 -8.07
N CYS A 291 -13.78 -0.27 -9.16
CA CYS A 291 -14.28 1.07 -9.49
C CYS A 291 -15.76 1.09 -9.91
N SER A 292 -16.47 2.19 -9.65
CA SER A 292 -17.83 2.39 -10.14
C SER A 292 -17.87 2.45 -11.68
N ASN A 293 -19.04 2.13 -12.26
CA ASN A 293 -19.21 2.03 -13.71
C ASN A 293 -18.75 3.28 -14.49
N GLY A 294 -18.97 4.49 -13.95
CA GLY A 294 -18.56 5.75 -14.58
C GLY A 294 -17.05 6.01 -14.61
N LEU A 295 -16.24 5.23 -13.88
CA LEU A 295 -14.78 5.31 -13.91
C LEU A 295 -14.12 4.18 -14.72
N LYS A 296 -14.89 3.16 -15.14
CA LYS A 296 -14.35 1.92 -15.76
C LYS A 296 -13.35 2.23 -16.88
N ASP A 297 -13.78 3.04 -17.84
CA ASP A 297 -13.00 3.35 -19.04
C ASP A 297 -12.03 4.54 -18.84
N TRP A 298 -11.84 5.02 -17.60
CA TRP A 298 -10.73 5.91 -17.23
C TRP A 298 -9.43 5.13 -16.99
N PHE A 299 -9.52 3.84 -16.65
CA PHE A 299 -8.34 3.00 -16.40
C PHE A 299 -7.76 2.45 -17.71
N THR A 300 -6.44 2.35 -17.78
CA THR A 300 -5.70 1.91 -18.97
C THR A 300 -4.93 0.61 -18.76
N GLU A 301 -4.69 0.22 -17.51
CA GLU A 301 -3.97 -1.00 -17.11
C GLU A 301 -4.34 -1.32 -15.65
N ALA A 302 -4.47 -2.60 -15.28
CA ALA A 302 -4.50 -3.01 -13.87
C ALA A 302 -4.06 -4.48 -13.68
N ASP A 303 -3.04 -4.70 -12.86
CA ASP A 303 -2.46 -6.02 -12.62
C ASP A 303 -1.91 -6.16 -11.18
N ILE A 304 -1.51 -7.38 -10.83
CA ILE A 304 -0.77 -7.72 -9.61
C ILE A 304 0.74 -7.49 -9.80
N GLN A 305 1.51 -7.46 -8.71
CA GLN A 305 2.97 -7.39 -8.74
C GLN A 305 3.59 -8.55 -7.96
N GLU A 306 3.32 -9.80 -8.39
CA GLU A 306 3.62 -11.03 -7.65
C GLU A 306 5.13 -11.23 -7.36
N GLY A 307 6.01 -10.62 -8.16
CA GLY A 307 7.45 -10.58 -7.92
C GLY A 307 7.91 -9.69 -6.75
N LEU A 308 7.07 -8.75 -6.29
CA LEU A 308 7.42 -7.83 -5.19
C LEU A 308 7.22 -8.50 -3.82
N MET A 309 8.32 -8.99 -3.28
CA MET A 309 8.42 -9.55 -1.93
C MET A 309 8.33 -8.44 -0.87
N GLY A 310 7.94 -8.76 0.37
CA GLY A 310 7.87 -7.77 1.46
C GLY A 310 6.83 -8.12 2.54
N SER A 311 5.80 -8.84 2.11
CA SER A 311 4.66 -9.33 2.87
C SER A 311 4.34 -10.77 2.41
N ASP A 312 3.42 -11.46 3.09
CA ASP A 312 2.72 -12.62 2.54
C ASP A 312 1.77 -12.26 1.40
N HIS A 313 1.45 -10.96 1.23
CA HIS A 313 0.79 -10.44 0.04
C HIS A 313 1.77 -9.78 -0.95
N CYS A 314 1.33 -9.58 -2.20
CA CYS A 314 1.95 -8.66 -3.16
C CYS A 314 1.12 -7.38 -3.35
N PRO A 315 1.69 -6.31 -3.92
CA PRO A 315 0.90 -5.16 -4.37
C PRO A 315 -0.03 -5.53 -5.53
N VAL A 316 -1.08 -4.72 -5.69
CA VAL A 316 -1.98 -4.66 -6.84
C VAL A 316 -2.05 -3.20 -7.28
N PHE A 317 -2.05 -2.93 -8.58
CA PHE A 317 -2.08 -1.56 -9.12
C PHE A 317 -3.08 -1.39 -10.25
N ALA A 318 -3.48 -0.14 -10.47
CA ALA A 318 -4.24 0.29 -11.64
C ALA A 318 -3.73 1.66 -12.08
N MET A 319 -3.61 1.87 -13.40
CA MET A 319 -3.23 3.14 -14.01
C MET A 319 -4.45 3.83 -14.62
N VAL A 320 -4.54 5.14 -14.40
CA VAL A 320 -5.58 6.02 -14.94
C VAL A 320 -5.00 6.83 -16.09
N ALA A 321 -5.79 7.03 -17.15
CA ALA A 321 -5.41 7.84 -18.30
C ALA A 321 -5.08 9.28 -17.92
N ASP A 322 -4.07 9.87 -18.57
CA ASP A 322 -3.69 11.29 -18.38
C ASP A 322 -4.84 12.26 -18.73
N PHE A 323 -5.78 11.82 -19.58
CA PHE A 323 -7.02 12.50 -19.94
C PHE A 323 -8.22 11.56 -19.76
N VAL A 324 -9.27 12.02 -19.10
CA VAL A 324 -10.47 11.25 -18.76
C VAL A 324 -11.74 11.99 -19.20
N THR A 325 -12.86 11.29 -19.26
CA THR A 325 -14.17 11.89 -19.58
C THR A 325 -14.92 12.22 -18.29
N ALA A 326 -15.12 13.51 -18.03
CA ALA A 326 -15.91 14.03 -16.90
C ALA A 326 -16.89 15.09 -17.42
N ASP A 327 -18.15 15.06 -16.94
CA ASP A 327 -19.24 15.94 -17.41
C ASP A 327 -19.43 15.91 -18.95
N ALA A 328 -19.21 14.74 -19.56
CA ALA A 328 -19.16 14.50 -21.01
C ALA A 328 -18.03 15.24 -21.78
N GLU A 329 -17.13 15.94 -21.09
CA GLU A 329 -15.94 16.58 -21.66
C GLU A 329 -14.67 15.76 -21.41
N ARG A 330 -13.73 15.79 -22.36
CA ARG A 330 -12.39 15.20 -22.18
C ARG A 330 -11.48 16.20 -21.47
N VAL A 331 -11.15 15.93 -20.22
CA VAL A 331 -10.34 16.79 -19.35
C VAL A 331 -9.05 16.08 -18.90
N PRO A 332 -7.95 16.81 -18.62
CA PRO A 332 -6.77 16.22 -18.00
C PRO A 332 -7.11 15.72 -16.59
N LEU A 333 -6.68 14.52 -16.23
CA LEU A 333 -6.96 13.91 -14.92
C LEU A 333 -6.50 14.82 -13.76
N LEU A 334 -5.38 15.53 -13.94
CA LEU A 334 -4.85 16.50 -12.98
C LEU A 334 -5.86 17.60 -12.60
N ALA A 335 -6.79 17.96 -13.50
CA ALA A 335 -7.80 18.99 -13.26
C ALA A 335 -8.97 18.50 -12.38
N VAL A 336 -9.26 17.20 -12.37
CA VAL A 336 -10.36 16.60 -11.56
C VAL A 336 -9.86 15.93 -10.27
N MET A 337 -8.57 15.60 -10.18
CA MET A 337 -7.95 15.04 -8.98
C MET A 337 -7.47 16.09 -7.95
N ASN A 338 -7.67 17.39 -8.21
CA ASN A 338 -7.22 18.48 -7.36
C ASN A 338 -8.33 19.53 -7.13
N PRO A 339 -8.39 20.20 -5.95
CA PRO A 339 -9.45 21.15 -5.63
C PRO A 339 -9.55 22.34 -6.59
N THR A 340 -10.78 22.85 -6.75
CA THR A 340 -11.10 24.03 -7.57
C THR A 340 -10.13 25.19 -7.30
N GLY A 341 -9.53 25.73 -8.36
CA GLY A 341 -8.55 26.81 -8.26
C GLY A 341 -7.12 26.39 -7.88
N MET A 342 -6.84 25.09 -7.71
CA MET A 342 -5.46 24.56 -7.69
C MET A 342 -4.94 24.29 -9.11
N VAL A 343 -5.79 23.68 -9.94
CA VAL A 343 -5.54 23.36 -11.36
C VAL A 343 -6.74 23.87 -12.18
N ALA A 344 -6.48 24.43 -13.36
CA ALA A 344 -7.52 24.85 -14.30
C ALA A 344 -8.01 23.66 -15.15
N ARG A 345 -9.20 23.78 -15.75
CA ARG A 345 -9.82 22.68 -16.54
C ARG A 345 -9.00 22.25 -17.78
N ASN A 346 -8.08 23.09 -18.23
CA ASN A 346 -7.08 22.78 -19.27
C ASN A 346 -5.81 22.05 -18.75
N GLY A 347 -5.75 21.71 -17.47
CA GLY A 347 -4.60 21.06 -16.81
C GLY A 347 -3.50 22.01 -16.31
N GLN A 348 -3.62 23.32 -16.53
CA GLN A 348 -2.63 24.29 -16.06
C GLN A 348 -2.68 24.41 -14.52
N ARG A 349 -1.56 24.20 -13.83
CA ARG A 349 -1.44 24.52 -12.40
C ARG A 349 -1.60 26.03 -12.19
N LEU A 350 -2.56 26.43 -11.36
CA LEU A 350 -2.79 27.81 -10.96
C LEU A 350 -2.06 28.18 -9.66
N ARG A 351 -1.93 27.21 -8.74
CA ARG A 351 -1.12 27.30 -7.52
C ARG A 351 -0.66 25.92 -7.10
N GLU A 352 0.48 25.84 -6.42
CA GLU A 352 0.92 24.58 -5.80
C GLU A 352 0.12 24.25 -4.52
N TRP A 353 0.15 22.96 -4.16
CA TRP A 353 -0.32 22.47 -2.87
C TRP A 353 0.48 23.10 -1.74
N ASN A 354 -0.18 23.48 -0.65
CA ASN A 354 0.46 24.08 0.53
C ASN A 354 -0.24 23.67 1.84
N THR A 355 0.29 24.11 2.97
CA THR A 355 -0.20 23.72 4.32
C THR A 355 -1.67 24.07 4.60
N LYS A 356 -2.30 24.97 3.82
CA LYS A 356 -3.75 25.23 3.92
C LYS A 356 -4.63 24.14 3.29
N ASP A 357 -4.06 23.32 2.41
CA ASP A 357 -4.73 22.20 1.73
C ASP A 357 -4.65 20.89 2.57
N VAL A 358 -4.17 20.96 3.82
CA VAL A 358 -4.05 19.81 4.73
C VAL A 358 -5.39 19.56 5.43
N LEU A 359 -6.01 18.41 5.17
CA LEU A 359 -7.29 18.04 5.79
C LEU A 359 -7.14 17.68 7.28
N PRO A 360 -8.20 17.81 8.11
CA PRO A 360 -8.15 17.54 9.55
C PRO A 360 -7.67 16.13 9.96
N LEU A 361 -7.85 15.13 9.10
CA LEU A 361 -7.43 13.74 9.34
C LEU A 361 -5.97 13.44 8.92
N SER A 362 -5.27 14.38 8.26
CA SER A 362 -3.87 14.20 7.89
C SER A 362 -2.99 13.97 9.12
N ALA A 363 -2.12 12.97 9.04
CA ALA A 363 -1.18 12.64 10.11
C ALA A 363 -0.20 13.78 10.44
N LYS A 364 0.00 14.74 9.53
CA LYS A 364 0.82 15.94 9.76
C LYS A 364 0.25 16.87 10.84
N LEU A 365 -1.05 16.76 11.14
CA LEU A 365 -1.74 17.54 12.18
C LEU A 365 -1.79 16.82 13.55
N ILE A 366 -1.21 15.61 13.65
CA ILE A 366 -0.97 14.93 14.93
C ILE A 366 0.09 15.76 15.70
N PRO A 367 -0.15 16.16 16.98
CA PRO A 367 0.71 17.10 17.71
C PRO A 367 2.19 16.73 17.79
N GLU A 368 2.50 15.44 17.72
CA GLU A 368 3.85 14.89 17.70
C GLU A 368 4.64 15.27 16.44
N PHE A 369 3.97 15.51 15.31
CA PHE A 369 4.56 15.87 14.00
C PHE A 369 4.19 17.30 13.54
N ASP A 370 3.08 17.87 14.03
CA ASP A 370 2.66 19.24 13.74
C ASP A 370 3.81 20.23 13.99
N ARG A 371 4.02 21.16 13.04
CA ARG A 371 5.07 22.20 13.03
C ARG A 371 6.51 21.69 12.98
N ARG A 372 6.78 20.38 12.87
CA ARG A 372 8.13 19.88 12.54
C ARG A 372 8.43 20.10 11.06
N GLN A 373 9.16 21.16 10.75
CA GLN A 373 9.81 21.27 9.44
C GLN A 373 10.96 20.26 9.36
N ASN A 374 11.09 19.55 8.23
CA ASN A 374 12.29 18.75 8.01
C ASN A 374 13.47 19.71 7.89
N ILE A 375 14.59 19.43 8.57
CA ILE A 375 15.79 20.27 8.50
C ILE A 375 16.29 20.39 7.05
N ARG A 376 16.00 19.40 6.19
CA ARG A 376 16.27 19.48 4.74
C ARG A 376 15.47 20.59 4.05
N ASP A 377 14.22 20.82 4.43
CA ASP A 377 13.34 21.83 3.82
C ASP A 377 13.83 23.26 4.12
N MET A 378 14.52 23.44 5.25
CA MET A 378 15.22 24.71 5.57
C MET A 378 16.44 24.95 4.67
N PHE A 379 17.01 23.92 4.04
CA PHE A 379 18.19 24.02 3.17
C PHE A 379 17.86 23.94 1.67
N THR A 380 16.75 23.31 1.27
CA THR A 380 16.26 23.33 -0.12
C THR A 380 15.50 24.60 -0.47
N LYS A 381 15.02 25.36 0.53
CA LYS A 381 14.37 26.66 0.35
C LYS A 381 15.37 27.75 -0.02
N SER A 382 15.85 27.70 -1.26
CA SER A 382 16.73 28.70 -1.87
C SER A 382 16.14 30.12 -1.72
N THR A 383 17.02 31.11 -1.57
CA THR A 383 16.63 32.51 -1.41
C THR A 383 15.96 33.02 -2.68
N GLY A 384 14.62 33.18 -2.63
CA GLY A 384 13.87 33.84 -3.70
C GLY A 384 14.47 35.21 -4.01
N ALA A 385 14.82 35.43 -5.29
CA ALA A 385 15.48 36.64 -5.73
C ALA A 385 14.58 37.86 -5.44
N LYS A 386 15.05 38.77 -4.59
CA LYS A 386 14.40 40.07 -4.42
C LYS A 386 14.63 40.88 -5.69
N LEU A 387 13.58 41.08 -6.49
CA LEU A 387 13.54 42.17 -7.46
C LEU A 387 13.66 43.49 -6.68
N SER A 388 14.80 44.16 -6.82
CA SER A 388 15.11 45.42 -6.16
C SER A 388 14.51 46.59 -6.94
N SER A 389 13.59 47.32 -6.31
CA SER A 389 13.12 48.61 -6.81
C SER A 389 14.23 49.67 -6.72
N VAL A 390 14.42 50.42 -7.82
CA VAL A 390 15.25 51.64 -7.87
C VAL A 390 14.44 52.70 -8.64
N PRO A 391 14.39 53.98 -8.20
CA PRO A 391 13.34 54.90 -8.64
C PRO A 391 13.77 55.98 -9.67
N SER A 392 12.75 56.46 -10.40
CA SER A 392 12.57 57.82 -10.95
C SER A 392 13.52 58.39 -12.03
N SER A 393 12.91 58.72 -13.17
CA SER A 393 13.10 59.95 -13.98
C SER A 393 14.51 60.43 -14.39
N LEU A 394 14.76 60.48 -15.70
CA LEU A 394 14.86 61.74 -16.47
C LEU A 394 14.71 61.46 -17.98
N ALA A 395 14.86 62.46 -18.86
CA ALA A 395 14.26 62.48 -20.19
C ALA A 395 15.25 62.66 -21.37
N LEU A 396 14.66 62.64 -22.58
CA LEU A 396 15.09 63.23 -23.87
C LEU A 396 15.78 62.36 -24.96
N GLU A 397 15.11 62.38 -26.13
CA GLU A 397 15.63 62.65 -27.49
C GLU A 397 16.09 61.55 -28.50
N SER A 398 15.48 61.65 -29.70
CA SER A 398 15.89 61.13 -31.02
C SER A 398 15.82 59.61 -31.29
N ALA A 399 15.50 59.11 -32.50
CA ALA A 399 14.85 59.73 -33.68
C ALA A 399 14.43 58.66 -34.73
N LYS A 400 13.36 58.97 -35.53
CA LYS A 400 13.07 58.53 -36.93
C LYS A 400 12.87 57.00 -37.21
N GLU A 401 12.13 56.52 -38.22
CA GLU A 401 11.13 57.01 -39.22
C GLU A 401 10.51 55.73 -39.89
N SER A 402 9.39 55.68 -40.64
CA SER A 402 8.32 56.60 -41.07
C SER A 402 7.11 55.77 -41.63
N THR A 403 6.09 56.42 -42.23
CA THR A 403 5.06 55.87 -43.17
C THR A 403 4.02 54.85 -42.63
N SER A 404 2.73 54.85 -43.03
CA SER A 404 1.93 55.76 -43.90
C SER A 404 0.41 55.46 -43.86
N GLY A 405 -0.45 56.49 -43.98
CA GLY A 405 -1.90 56.43 -44.33
C GLY A 405 -2.87 56.00 -43.22
N ASP A 406 -4.13 56.48 -43.13
CA ASP A 406 -4.84 57.56 -43.85
C ASP A 406 -5.98 58.17 -42.97
N GLU A 407 -6.46 59.38 -43.33
CA GLU A 407 -7.56 60.19 -42.73
C GLU A 407 -8.97 59.77 -43.28
N PRO A 408 -10.12 60.46 -43.04
CA PRO A 408 -10.49 61.61 -42.15
C PRO A 408 -11.61 61.27 -41.12
N MET A 409 -11.77 61.95 -39.96
CA MET A 409 -12.34 63.29 -39.65
C MET A 409 -13.87 63.52 -39.85
N ASP A 410 -14.58 63.69 -38.72
CA ASP A 410 -15.79 64.51 -38.48
C ASP A 410 -16.09 64.46 -36.94
N GLY A 411 -16.59 65.47 -36.22
CA GLY A 411 -16.83 66.90 -36.48
C GLY A 411 -17.16 67.62 -35.14
N VAL A 412 -16.79 68.90 -34.99
CA VAL A 412 -16.79 69.68 -33.71
C VAL A 412 -17.72 70.91 -33.83
N PRO A 413 -18.64 71.20 -32.87
CA PRO A 413 -18.33 72.24 -31.86
C PRO A 413 -19.03 72.20 -30.47
N ARG A 414 -18.20 72.50 -29.45
CA ARG A 414 -18.36 73.46 -28.32
C ARG A 414 -19.76 73.99 -27.88
N LEU A 415 -19.94 74.09 -26.56
CA LEU A 415 -19.89 75.29 -25.67
C LEU A 415 -19.98 74.76 -24.20
N ASP A 416 -19.18 75.19 -23.21
CA ASP A 416 -19.23 76.46 -22.44
C ASP A 416 -20.59 76.71 -21.76
N GLN A 417 -20.75 77.12 -20.48
CA GLN A 417 -19.83 77.49 -19.36
C GLN A 417 -20.71 77.57 -18.05
N ASP A 418 -20.27 77.62 -16.78
CA ASP A 418 -18.96 77.61 -16.07
C ASP A 418 -19.18 77.26 -14.55
N ASN A 419 -18.09 77.19 -13.75
CA ASN A 419 -18.00 77.32 -12.26
C ASN A 419 -18.52 76.19 -11.33
N GLU A 420 -17.69 75.55 -10.48
CA GLU A 420 -17.06 75.97 -9.19
C GLU A 420 -18.00 75.82 -7.96
N LYS A 421 -17.56 75.42 -6.74
CA LYS A 421 -16.22 75.12 -6.18
C LYS A 421 -16.30 74.13 -4.97
N GLN A 422 -15.12 73.60 -4.62
CA GLN A 422 -14.59 73.05 -3.34
C GLN A 422 -15.35 73.40 -2.01
N VAL A 423 -15.28 72.67 -0.87
CA VAL A 423 -14.39 71.57 -0.39
C VAL A 423 -14.97 70.79 0.82
N ASN A 424 -14.31 69.70 1.25
CA ASN A 424 -14.47 68.88 2.49
C ASN A 424 -15.23 69.47 3.71
N THR A 425 -15.92 68.61 4.48
CA THR A 425 -15.48 68.19 5.84
C THR A 425 -16.30 67.00 6.42
N ASN A 426 -15.84 66.44 7.55
CA ASN A 426 -16.38 65.25 8.22
C ASN A 426 -17.38 65.58 9.36
N TYR A 427 -17.95 64.51 9.94
CA TYR A 427 -18.57 64.36 11.28
C TYR A 427 -20.10 64.51 11.45
N ARG A 428 -20.61 63.76 12.44
CA ARG A 428 -22.04 63.63 12.86
C ARG A 428 -22.50 64.79 13.76
N PRO A 429 -23.80 65.13 13.76
CA PRO A 429 -24.77 64.59 14.75
C PRO A 429 -26.06 64.04 14.06
N GLY A 430 -27.11 63.56 14.74
CA GLY A 430 -27.30 63.24 16.17
C GLY A 430 -28.61 63.75 16.79
N MET A 431 -29.64 62.89 16.89
CA MET A 431 -30.95 63.11 17.60
C MET A 431 -31.87 64.20 16.98
N SER A 432 -33.19 64.25 17.16
CA SER A 432 -34.28 63.26 17.42
C SER A 432 -35.62 63.92 16.95
N ASP A 433 -36.88 63.66 17.33
CA ASP A 433 -37.57 62.85 18.36
C ASP A 433 -39.10 62.73 18.05
N ALA A 434 -39.90 62.10 18.94
CA ALA A 434 -41.37 62.23 19.13
C ALA A 434 -42.35 61.70 18.04
N SER A 435 -43.57 61.21 18.33
CA SER A 435 -44.22 60.77 19.61
C SER A 435 -45.56 60.03 19.36
N LEU A 436 -46.19 59.54 20.45
CA LEU A 436 -47.57 58.97 20.59
C LEU A 436 -47.72 57.46 20.26
N SER A 437 -48.43 56.62 21.05
CA SER A 437 -49.14 56.84 22.34
C SER A 437 -49.40 55.53 23.13
N ALA A 438 -49.28 55.58 24.48
CA ALA A 438 -50.05 54.90 25.57
C ALA A 438 -50.48 53.39 25.46
N GLU A 439 -50.67 52.55 26.49
CA GLU A 439 -50.47 52.43 27.97
C GLU A 439 -51.02 51.00 28.35
N SER A 440 -50.92 50.35 29.53
CA SER A 440 -50.03 50.26 30.72
C SER A 440 -50.55 49.03 31.57
N LYS A 441 -50.22 48.67 32.83
CA LYS A 441 -49.35 49.14 33.94
C LYS A 441 -49.06 47.96 34.92
N SER A 442 -48.53 48.20 36.13
CA SER A 442 -48.34 47.22 37.23
C SER A 442 -48.39 47.92 38.62
N PRO A 443 -48.39 47.22 39.78
CA PRO A 443 -47.15 46.84 40.54
C PRO A 443 -47.30 45.48 41.30
N THR A 444 -46.53 44.95 42.28
CA THR A 444 -45.31 45.23 43.10
C THR A 444 -44.73 43.84 43.56
N GLY A 445 -43.75 43.59 44.46
CA GLY A 445 -42.83 44.37 45.31
C GLY A 445 -42.23 43.54 46.49
N LEU A 446 -41.02 43.88 46.99
CA LEU A 446 -40.26 43.30 48.15
C LEU A 446 -39.80 41.80 48.01
N GLY A 447 -38.61 41.35 48.45
CA GLY A 447 -37.37 42.04 48.89
C GLY A 447 -36.22 41.09 49.39
N LEU A 448 -34.96 41.39 49.00
CA LEU A 448 -33.64 41.07 49.63
C LEU A 448 -33.07 39.62 49.81
N LYS A 449 -32.04 39.30 48.98
CA LYS A 449 -30.68 38.69 49.22
C LYS A 449 -30.43 37.32 49.95
N ALA A 450 -29.50 36.57 49.32
CA ALA A 450 -28.49 35.62 49.89
C ALA A 450 -28.86 34.10 50.00
N PRO A 451 -27.97 33.15 50.43
CA PRO A 451 -27.34 32.22 49.47
C PRO A 451 -27.28 30.70 49.83
N SER A 452 -26.93 29.86 48.83
CA SER A 452 -26.26 28.54 48.85
C SER A 452 -26.41 27.55 50.04
N PHE A 453 -26.86 26.31 49.78
CA PHE A 453 -26.33 24.98 50.26
C PHE A 453 -27.40 23.86 50.10
N GLY A 454 -27.03 22.57 50.21
CA GLY A 454 -27.99 21.49 50.55
C GLY A 454 -27.73 20.08 49.99
N LYS A 455 -28.11 19.05 50.75
CA LYS A 455 -28.19 17.61 50.37
C LYS A 455 -29.40 16.95 51.05
N ARG A 456 -29.80 15.76 50.56
CA ARG A 456 -30.75 14.77 51.17
C ARG A 456 -32.25 15.13 51.10
N ALA A 457 -33.21 14.20 51.23
CA ALA A 457 -33.28 12.75 50.91
C ALA A 457 -34.72 12.19 51.17
N ALA A 458 -34.99 10.97 50.66
CA ALA A 458 -36.13 10.08 50.96
C ALA A 458 -37.54 10.48 50.41
N GLY A 459 -38.41 9.53 50.06
CA GLY A 459 -38.21 8.07 49.91
C GLY A 459 -39.50 7.25 49.69
N SER A 460 -39.35 5.93 49.44
CA SER A 460 -40.35 4.82 49.48
C SER A 460 -41.62 4.90 48.59
N VAL A 461 -42.29 3.79 48.21
CA VAL A 461 -42.21 2.35 48.61
C VAL A 461 -42.52 1.39 47.43
N ASP A 462 -41.91 0.19 47.44
CA ASP A 462 -42.44 -1.17 47.06
C ASP A 462 -43.14 -1.45 45.69
N HIS A 463 -43.16 -2.66 45.09
CA HIS A 463 -42.65 -4.04 45.33
C HIS A 463 -42.76 -4.80 43.96
N THR A 464 -42.20 -5.97 43.58
CA THR A 464 -41.23 -6.98 44.12
C THR A 464 -40.72 -7.86 42.95
N CYS A 465 -39.60 -8.60 43.08
CA CYS A 465 -39.30 -9.80 42.29
C CYS A 465 -38.27 -10.72 43.02
N PRO A 466 -38.30 -12.08 42.89
CA PRO A 466 -37.53 -12.98 43.77
C PRO A 466 -36.13 -13.41 43.25
N PRO A 467 -35.22 -13.94 44.11
CA PRO A 467 -33.81 -14.16 43.78
C PRO A 467 -33.27 -15.62 43.94
N SER A 468 -32.10 -15.91 43.36
CA SER A 468 -31.16 -16.98 43.82
C SER A 468 -29.72 -16.72 43.28
N PRO A 469 -28.65 -17.46 43.65
CA PRO A 469 -27.84 -17.05 44.81
C PRO A 469 -26.32 -16.92 44.55
N LYS A 470 -25.62 -16.15 45.41
CA LYS A 470 -24.15 -16.12 45.51
C LYS A 470 -23.65 -16.94 46.70
N ARG A 471 -22.46 -17.55 46.60
CA ARG A 471 -21.82 -18.35 47.67
C ARG A 471 -20.50 -17.72 48.12
N ASN A 472 -20.32 -17.57 49.44
CA ASN A 472 -19.14 -16.99 50.09
C ASN A 472 -18.36 -18.05 50.89
N LYS A 473 -17.02 -17.89 50.97
CA LYS A 473 -16.11 -17.98 52.17
C LYS A 473 -14.65 -18.03 51.64
N VAL A 474 -13.67 -17.23 52.09
CA VAL A 474 -13.10 -16.87 53.43
C VAL A 474 -11.80 -17.65 53.71
N PHE A 475 -10.82 -16.95 54.31
CA PHE A 475 -9.44 -17.37 54.60
C PHE A 475 -9.30 -18.48 55.66
N ASP A 476 -8.16 -19.19 55.62
CA ASP A 476 -7.29 -19.34 56.81
C ASP A 476 -5.79 -19.48 56.42
N ARG A 477 -4.88 -19.70 57.40
CA ARG A 477 -3.41 -19.52 57.32
C ARG A 477 -2.59 -20.82 57.44
N ASN A 478 -1.26 -20.67 57.29
CA ASN A 478 -0.16 -21.61 57.64
C ASN A 478 0.09 -22.77 56.63
N SER A 479 1.33 -23.20 56.32
CA SER A 479 2.69 -22.74 56.73
C SER A 479 3.81 -23.20 55.75
N VAL A 480 5.05 -22.78 56.04
CA VAL A 480 6.36 -23.22 55.50
C VAL A 480 6.73 -22.78 54.08
N ASN A 481 8.01 -22.41 53.93
CA ASN A 481 8.64 -21.81 52.76
C ASN A 481 10.13 -22.20 52.73
N THR A 482 10.69 -22.56 51.57
CA THR A 482 12.14 -22.71 51.38
C THR A 482 12.58 -22.24 49.99
N ASN A 483 13.30 -21.11 49.94
CA ASN A 483 14.02 -20.63 48.77
C ASN A 483 15.11 -19.62 49.22
N PRO A 484 16.42 -19.84 48.98
CA PRO A 484 17.47 -18.94 49.43
C PRO A 484 18.15 -18.11 48.31
N GLY A 485 18.53 -16.86 48.63
CA GLY A 485 19.32 -15.95 47.77
C GLY A 485 18.46 -14.90 47.04
N VAL A 486 18.84 -13.62 46.94
CA VAL A 486 20.15 -12.97 47.14
C VAL A 486 19.99 -11.62 47.89
N VAL A 487 21.05 -11.17 48.57
CA VAL A 487 21.09 -9.94 49.39
C VAL A 487 21.31 -8.67 48.53
N GLY A 488 20.62 -7.57 48.86
CA GLY A 488 20.76 -6.26 48.18
C GLY A 488 21.57 -5.21 48.96
N ARG A 489 21.69 -3.99 48.40
CA ARG A 489 22.22 -2.78 49.08
C ARG A 489 21.44 -1.52 48.70
N LYS A 490 21.55 -0.46 49.51
CA LYS A 490 20.70 0.75 49.49
C LYS A 490 21.38 2.00 48.90
N ASN A 491 20.54 2.91 48.41
CA ASN A 491 20.66 4.38 48.32
C ASN A 491 22.01 5.07 48.61
N ILE A 492 22.37 6.00 47.72
CA ILE A 492 22.88 7.34 48.08
C ILE A 492 22.04 8.38 47.31
N LYS A 493 21.72 9.51 47.97
CA LYS A 493 21.26 10.76 47.33
C LYS A 493 22.36 11.81 47.50
N ASN A 494 22.50 12.75 46.56
CA ASN A 494 22.79 14.14 46.96
C ASN A 494 22.40 15.19 45.90
N SER A 495 22.44 16.45 46.34
CA SER A 495 21.75 17.63 45.81
C SER A 495 22.56 18.51 44.83
N GLY A 496 21.85 19.33 44.05
CA GLY A 496 22.37 20.54 43.39
C GLY A 496 22.87 20.34 41.96
N THR A 497 22.81 21.33 41.05
CA THR A 497 22.34 22.73 41.17
C THR A 497 21.82 23.22 39.81
N ILE A 498 20.86 24.16 39.79
CA ILE A 498 20.31 24.74 38.55
C ILE A 498 21.31 25.74 37.95
N ILE A 499 21.61 25.62 36.65
CA ILE A 499 22.24 26.68 35.85
C ILE A 499 21.36 26.97 34.62
N LYS A 500 21.15 28.25 34.31
CA LYS A 500 20.28 28.71 33.22
C LYS A 500 21.04 28.79 31.89
N GLY A 501 20.75 27.85 30.98
CA GLY A 501 20.56 28.08 29.55
C GLY A 501 21.71 28.59 28.67
N GLN A 502 21.88 27.96 27.50
CA GLN A 502 22.50 28.57 26.33
C GLN A 502 21.65 28.26 25.09
N LYS A 503 21.51 29.24 24.18
CA LYS A 503 20.75 29.10 22.92
C LYS A 503 21.70 29.06 21.71
N THR A 504 21.25 28.41 20.65
CA THR A 504 21.89 28.27 19.32
C THR A 504 23.05 27.27 19.21
N LEU A 505 23.08 26.54 18.10
CA LEU A 505 24.02 25.44 17.79
C LEU A 505 25.23 25.88 16.94
N ARG A 506 25.59 27.17 16.91
CA ARG A 506 26.63 27.72 16.01
C ARG A 506 28.09 27.48 16.45
N GLY A 507 28.32 26.71 17.51
CA GLY A 507 29.67 26.50 18.09
C GLY A 507 30.45 25.27 17.59
N PHE A 508 29.83 24.34 16.88
CA PHE A 508 30.37 22.97 16.77
C PHE A 508 31.35 22.68 15.61
N PHE A 509 31.56 23.61 14.68
CA PHE A 509 32.48 23.41 13.54
C PHE A 509 33.32 24.65 13.23
N LYS A 510 34.57 24.63 13.68
CA LYS A 510 35.71 25.32 13.03
C LYS A 510 36.93 24.38 13.08
N PRO A 511 37.66 24.18 11.97
CA PRO A 511 38.91 23.44 11.99
C PRO A 511 40.02 24.29 12.63
N SER A 512 40.95 23.62 13.31
CA SER A 512 42.23 24.20 13.75
C SER A 512 43.38 23.63 12.93
N ALA A 513 44.45 24.40 12.71
CA ALA A 513 45.49 24.08 11.74
C ALA A 513 46.91 24.14 12.34
N THR A 514 47.72 23.15 11.94
CA THR A 514 49.20 23.16 11.85
C THR A 514 50.07 23.40 13.10
N GLY A 515 50.97 22.46 13.38
CA GLY A 515 52.12 22.62 14.30
C GLY A 515 53.10 21.43 14.19
N ARG A 516 54.37 21.69 13.87
CA ARG A 516 55.48 20.71 13.73
C ARG A 516 56.09 20.36 15.13
N VAL A 517 57.08 19.47 15.37
CA VAL A 517 58.46 19.35 14.83
C VAL A 517 59.14 18.01 15.22
N SER A 518 59.94 17.39 14.30
CA SER A 518 61.01 16.36 14.49
C SER A 518 60.69 14.96 15.12
N GLY A 519 61.46 13.88 14.90
CA GLY A 519 62.47 13.58 13.86
C GLY A 519 63.75 12.81 14.29
N ARG A 520 63.90 11.50 13.93
CA ARG A 520 65.11 10.61 13.83
C ARG A 520 64.65 9.24 13.26
N ARG A 521 65.23 8.62 12.21
CA ARG A 521 66.46 7.76 12.09
C ARG A 521 66.50 6.53 13.03
N ALA A 522 66.89 5.31 12.64
CA ALA A 522 67.14 4.65 11.33
C ALA A 522 67.42 3.12 11.51
N SER A 523 67.36 2.29 10.44
CA SER A 523 67.92 0.91 10.26
C SER A 523 67.45 -0.24 11.22
N ASP A 524 67.57 -1.56 10.97
CA ASP A 524 67.53 -2.49 9.79
C ASP A 524 67.57 -3.94 10.40
N ALA A 525 67.34 -5.12 9.76
CA ALA A 525 67.01 -5.57 8.40
C ALA A 525 65.80 -6.58 8.46
N GLY A 526 65.72 -7.82 7.89
CA GLY A 526 66.58 -8.68 7.04
C GLY A 526 66.07 -10.15 6.98
N ALA A 527 66.55 -10.98 6.02
CA ALA A 527 66.26 -12.42 5.77
C ALA A 527 64.79 -12.80 5.36
N ASN A 528 64.46 -13.47 4.23
CA ASN A 528 64.83 -14.79 3.65
C ASN A 528 63.90 -15.95 4.15
N ILE A 529 63.48 -16.98 3.38
CA ILE A 529 63.88 -17.46 2.03
C ILE A 529 62.83 -18.38 1.31
N SER A 530 62.98 -18.58 -0.02
CA SER A 530 62.52 -19.71 -0.91
C SER A 530 61.04 -20.16 -0.93
N THR A 531 60.25 -20.00 -2.00
CA THR A 531 60.20 -20.72 -3.31
C THR A 531 59.77 -22.20 -3.29
N ASN A 532 58.78 -22.54 -4.12
CA ASN A 532 59.00 -23.41 -5.30
C ASN A 532 57.87 -23.29 -6.34
N ALA A 533 58.17 -23.72 -7.57
CA ALA A 533 57.29 -23.74 -8.74
C ALA A 533 57.64 -24.97 -9.63
N ASN A 534 57.05 -25.04 -10.84
CA ASN A 534 57.27 -26.09 -11.88
C ASN A 534 56.62 -27.46 -11.61
N ALA A 535 56.21 -28.26 -12.61
CA ALA A 535 55.91 -27.95 -14.02
C ALA A 535 55.09 -29.08 -14.71
N LEU A 536 54.62 -28.75 -15.91
CA LEU A 536 54.23 -29.57 -17.08
C LEU A 536 54.50 -31.10 -17.11
N LEU A 537 53.61 -31.80 -17.84
CA LEU A 537 53.79 -32.96 -18.76
C LEU A 537 52.63 -33.99 -18.56
N SER A 538 52.27 -34.89 -19.50
CA SER A 538 52.19 -34.86 -20.97
C SER A 538 51.54 -36.18 -21.47
N CYS A 539 51.17 -36.25 -22.76
CA CYS A 539 50.75 -37.45 -23.51
C CYS A 539 49.38 -38.09 -23.13
N ARG A 540 48.53 -38.57 -24.06
CA ARG A 540 48.66 -39.49 -25.24
C ARG A 540 48.69 -40.98 -24.83
N GLU A 541 47.97 -41.91 -25.47
CA GLU A 541 47.07 -41.87 -26.66
C GLU A 541 46.21 -43.16 -26.76
N GLN A 542 45.48 -43.33 -27.88
CA GLN A 542 45.03 -44.61 -28.48
C GLN A 542 43.85 -45.37 -27.80
N THR A 543 43.14 -46.30 -28.48
CA THR A 543 42.32 -46.28 -29.73
C THR A 543 41.62 -47.66 -29.87
N THR A 544 40.85 -47.89 -30.93
CA THR A 544 40.11 -49.14 -31.32
C THR A 544 38.83 -49.39 -30.50
N THR A 545 37.61 -49.64 -31.01
CA THR A 545 36.97 -50.06 -32.30
C THR A 545 36.51 -51.53 -32.34
N GLN A 546 35.35 -51.77 -32.99
CA GLN A 546 34.71 -53.07 -33.30
C GLN A 546 33.99 -53.76 -32.11
N SER A 547 32.92 -54.57 -32.29
CA SER A 547 31.91 -54.70 -33.37
C SER A 547 30.84 -55.75 -32.98
N ASN A 548 29.65 -55.72 -33.61
CA ASN A 548 28.65 -56.81 -33.70
C ASN A 548 27.96 -57.27 -32.39
N GLU A 549 26.86 -58.03 -32.39
CA GLU A 549 25.62 -58.08 -33.22
C GLU A 549 24.49 -58.73 -32.34
N GLY A 550 23.30 -59.02 -32.91
CA GLY A 550 22.21 -59.77 -32.25
C GLY A 550 22.43 -61.30 -32.18
N PRO A 551 21.40 -62.18 -32.17
CA PRO A 551 19.97 -61.94 -32.53
C PRO A 551 18.89 -62.68 -31.68
N SER A 552 17.60 -62.52 -32.07
CA SER A 552 16.43 -63.45 -31.86
C SER A 552 15.96 -63.77 -30.41
N SER A 553 14.70 -64.11 -30.08
CA SER A 553 13.34 -64.03 -30.69
C SER A 553 12.30 -64.37 -29.55
N SER A 554 11.01 -64.76 -29.65
CA SER A 554 10.01 -65.01 -30.73
C SER A 554 8.59 -65.21 -30.12
N HIS A 555 7.55 -64.57 -30.68
CA HIS A 555 6.09 -64.92 -30.59
C HIS A 555 5.38 -64.82 -29.21
N SER A 556 4.05 -64.63 -29.11
CA SER A 556 2.95 -64.99 -30.04
C SER A 556 1.73 -64.04 -30.10
N SER A 557 0.93 -64.23 -31.18
CA SER A 557 -0.51 -63.95 -31.43
C SER A 557 -1.42 -63.29 -30.38
N SER A 558 -2.48 -62.53 -30.72
CA SER A 558 -3.01 -61.94 -31.98
C SER A 558 -4.30 -61.13 -31.60
N SER A 559 -5.13 -60.47 -32.42
CA SER A 559 -5.20 -60.00 -33.84
C SER A 559 -6.34 -58.96 -33.96
N HIS A 560 -6.61 -58.40 -35.16
CA HIS A 560 -7.83 -57.64 -35.55
C HIS A 560 -7.94 -56.18 -35.04
N GLN A 561 -8.62 -55.22 -35.70
CA GLN A 561 -8.89 -55.00 -37.15
C GLN A 561 -9.30 -53.50 -37.37
N ALA A 562 -9.61 -53.09 -38.61
CA ALA A 562 -10.06 -51.74 -38.99
C ALA A 562 -11.07 -51.83 -40.19
N LEU A 563 -11.51 -50.81 -40.94
CA LEU A 563 -11.03 -49.43 -41.20
C LEU A 563 -12.15 -48.59 -41.89
N LEU A 564 -11.88 -47.31 -42.20
CA LEU A 564 -12.57 -46.41 -43.16
C LEU A 564 -13.89 -45.73 -42.75
N ALA A 565 -14.34 -44.75 -43.57
CA ALA A 565 -15.34 -43.72 -43.25
C ALA A 565 -16.30 -43.39 -44.46
N PRO A 566 -16.85 -42.16 -44.63
CA PRO A 566 -18.29 -41.83 -44.63
C PRO A 566 -18.96 -41.77 -46.05
N PRO A 567 -20.27 -41.45 -46.20
CA PRO A 567 -20.69 -40.04 -46.42
C PRO A 567 -22.16 -39.59 -46.09
N ALA A 568 -22.33 -38.27 -45.85
CA ALA A 568 -23.37 -37.31 -46.32
C ALA A 568 -24.92 -37.38 -46.07
N ALA A 569 -25.49 -36.16 -45.83
CA ALA A 569 -26.70 -35.53 -46.46
C ALA A 569 -28.12 -35.42 -45.77
N TYR A 570 -28.43 -34.21 -45.25
CA TYR A 570 -29.65 -33.35 -45.46
C TYR A 570 -31.09 -33.81 -45.05
N PRO A 571 -32.17 -32.96 -45.06
CA PRO A 571 -32.32 -31.52 -45.44
C PRO A 571 -33.13 -30.55 -44.50
N LEU A 572 -32.87 -29.23 -44.64
CA LEU A 572 -33.76 -28.01 -44.64
C LEU A 572 -34.76 -27.74 -43.47
N ALA A 573 -35.25 -26.51 -43.17
CA ALA A 573 -35.46 -25.25 -43.93
C ALA A 573 -34.99 -23.98 -43.13
N GLU A 574 -34.42 -22.89 -43.70
CA GLU A 574 -34.96 -21.82 -44.60
C GLU A 574 -35.80 -20.75 -43.85
N THR A 575 -35.72 -19.42 -44.06
CA THR A 575 -35.18 -18.51 -45.12
C THR A 575 -34.65 -17.18 -44.43
N ASN A 576 -34.15 -16.05 -45.02
CA ASN A 576 -33.72 -15.62 -46.38
C ASN A 576 -32.87 -14.30 -46.36
N THR A 577 -31.95 -14.11 -47.33
CA THR A 577 -31.46 -12.82 -47.95
C THR A 577 -30.88 -11.64 -47.13
N CYS A 578 -30.00 -10.77 -47.66
CA CYS A 578 -29.57 -10.52 -49.06
C CYS A 578 -28.06 -10.18 -49.25
N SER A 579 -27.64 -9.97 -50.50
CA SER A 579 -26.26 -9.95 -51.06
C SER A 579 -25.65 -8.53 -51.21
N SER A 580 -24.44 -8.25 -51.76
CA SER A 580 -23.64 -8.92 -52.82
C SER A 580 -22.16 -8.47 -52.92
N SER A 581 -21.36 -9.16 -53.77
CA SER A 581 -19.94 -8.89 -54.13
C SER A 581 -19.65 -9.24 -55.61
N PRO A 582 -18.64 -8.64 -56.27
CA PRO A 582 -17.58 -9.40 -57.01
C PRO A 582 -16.21 -8.62 -57.13
N SER A 583 -15.14 -9.07 -57.81
CA SER A 583 -14.42 -10.36 -57.88
C SER A 583 -13.02 -10.20 -58.57
N ASP A 584 -12.16 -11.22 -58.48
CA ASP A 584 -11.01 -11.58 -59.37
C ASP A 584 -9.67 -10.76 -59.40
N SER A 585 -8.66 -11.31 -60.10
CA SER A 585 -7.22 -10.94 -60.15
C SER A 585 -6.62 -11.29 -61.55
N PRO A 586 -5.30 -11.39 -61.85
CA PRO A 586 -4.05 -10.84 -61.24
C PRO A 586 -3.07 -10.18 -62.27
N ASN A 587 -2.05 -9.41 -61.81
CA ASN A 587 -0.74 -9.10 -62.48
C ASN A 587 0.01 -8.00 -61.68
N ALA A 588 1.34 -7.76 -61.72
CA ALA A 588 2.51 -8.44 -62.33
C ALA A 588 3.80 -8.12 -61.50
N LEU A 589 4.99 -8.56 -61.98
CA LEU A 589 6.27 -8.57 -61.25
C LEU A 589 7.20 -7.33 -61.43
N LEU A 590 8.07 -7.13 -60.42
CA LEU A 590 9.43 -6.56 -60.45
C LEU A 590 9.68 -5.12 -60.98
N SER A 591 10.16 -4.25 -60.08
CA SER A 591 11.54 -3.71 -60.14
C SER A 591 11.88 -2.82 -58.93
N MET A 592 13.05 -3.03 -58.30
CA MET A 592 13.92 -2.02 -57.65
C MET A 592 15.18 -2.71 -57.12
N LYS A 593 16.35 -2.06 -57.19
CA LYS A 593 17.63 -2.57 -56.64
C LYS A 593 18.63 -1.41 -56.43
N GLN A 594 19.56 -1.58 -55.49
CA GLN A 594 20.61 -0.64 -55.04
C GLN A 594 20.07 0.55 -54.18
N ALA A 595 20.80 1.06 -53.17
CA ALA A 595 22.18 0.80 -52.75
C ALA A 595 22.38 0.76 -51.21
N HIS A 596 23.54 0.23 -50.81
CA HIS A 596 24.30 0.31 -49.54
C HIS A 596 24.09 1.59 -48.69
N ALA A 597 24.28 1.67 -47.36
CA ALA A 597 24.67 0.77 -46.24
C ALA A 597 24.73 1.64 -44.94
N ALA A 598 25.11 1.24 -43.71
CA ALA A 598 25.04 0.05 -42.80
C ALA A 598 25.81 0.45 -41.49
N PRO A 599 25.90 -0.34 -40.39
CA PRO A 599 25.27 -1.62 -40.04
C PRO A 599 24.52 -1.63 -38.68
N ALA A 600 23.84 -2.73 -38.37
CA ALA A 600 23.42 -3.10 -37.01
C ALA A 600 24.07 -4.43 -36.62
N HIS A 601 24.35 -4.66 -35.32
CA HIS A 601 25.10 -5.83 -34.88
C HIS A 601 24.21 -7.07 -34.67
N LEU A 602 24.72 -8.24 -35.06
CA LEU A 602 24.01 -9.52 -35.03
C LEU A 602 23.93 -10.12 -33.62
N ILE A 603 22.83 -10.83 -33.35
CA ILE A 603 22.77 -11.96 -32.39
C ILE A 603 22.06 -13.10 -33.13
N GLU A 604 22.75 -14.22 -33.33
CA GLU A 604 22.21 -15.40 -34.01
C GLU A 604 21.36 -16.26 -33.08
N THR A 605 20.27 -16.81 -33.62
CA THR A 605 19.45 -17.83 -32.96
C THR A 605 19.62 -19.19 -33.63
N ASP A 606 20.47 -20.05 -33.06
CA ASP A 606 20.17 -21.49 -33.01
C ASP A 606 20.89 -22.17 -31.84
N LYS A 607 20.11 -22.81 -30.98
CA LYS A 607 20.49 -23.97 -30.17
C LYS A 607 19.25 -24.83 -29.93
N THR A 608 19.10 -25.86 -30.76
CA THR A 608 18.11 -26.93 -30.58
C THR A 608 18.21 -27.58 -29.19
N PHE A 609 17.05 -27.88 -28.60
CA PHE A 609 16.92 -28.37 -27.23
C PHE A 609 17.05 -29.90 -27.17
N ASP A 610 18.06 -30.42 -26.48
CA ASP A 610 18.21 -31.87 -26.21
C ASP A 610 17.46 -32.27 -24.92
N PRO A 611 16.41 -33.10 -25.00
CA PRO A 611 15.67 -33.57 -23.82
C PRO A 611 16.50 -34.44 -22.86
N ILE A 612 17.61 -35.03 -23.33
CA ILE A 612 18.45 -35.95 -22.54
C ILE A 612 19.34 -35.15 -21.57
N GLN A 613 20.02 -34.09 -22.03
CA GLN A 613 20.77 -33.18 -21.16
C GLN A 613 19.91 -32.50 -20.09
N ALA A 614 18.65 -32.18 -20.42
CA ALA A 614 17.69 -31.68 -19.44
C ALA A 614 17.43 -32.72 -18.32
N LYS A 615 17.32 -34.00 -18.67
CA LYS A 615 17.02 -35.09 -17.73
C LYS A 615 18.14 -35.33 -16.71
N GLU A 616 19.40 -35.22 -17.12
CA GLU A 616 20.56 -35.26 -16.21
C GLU A 616 20.68 -34.02 -15.31
N SER A 617 20.15 -32.89 -15.76
CA SER A 617 20.15 -31.64 -14.98
C SER A 617 19.11 -31.69 -13.85
N TRP A 618 17.91 -32.24 -14.12
CA TRP A 618 16.87 -32.40 -13.11
C TRP A 618 17.22 -33.40 -11.99
N SER A 619 17.91 -34.50 -12.31
CA SER A 619 18.35 -35.46 -11.30
C SER A 619 19.40 -34.88 -10.33
N LYS A 620 20.22 -33.91 -10.78
CA LYS A 620 21.13 -33.13 -9.91
C LYS A 620 20.42 -32.12 -9.01
N LEU A 621 19.22 -31.66 -9.37
CA LEU A 621 18.42 -30.74 -8.53
C LEU A 621 17.58 -31.44 -7.45
N LEU A 622 17.14 -32.69 -7.69
CA LEU A 622 16.22 -33.42 -6.82
C LEU A 622 16.92 -34.43 -5.88
N GLY A 623 18.22 -34.68 -6.06
CA GLY A 623 19.01 -35.49 -5.13
C GLY A 623 19.13 -34.83 -3.75
N LYS A 624 19.06 -35.64 -2.67
CA LYS A 624 19.39 -35.17 -1.31
C LYS A 624 20.83 -34.67 -1.28
N ARG A 625 21.01 -33.35 -1.25
CA ARG A 625 22.33 -32.69 -1.16
C ARG A 625 23.13 -33.32 -0.01
N MET A 626 24.21 -34.02 -0.34
CA MET A 626 25.02 -34.71 0.67
C MET A 626 25.58 -33.67 1.64
N LEU A 627 25.32 -33.87 2.93
CA LEU A 627 25.89 -33.04 3.99
C LEU A 627 27.37 -33.40 4.15
N PRO A 628 28.26 -32.43 4.43
CA PRO A 628 29.65 -32.75 4.75
C PRO A 628 29.68 -33.62 6.01
N ARG A 629 30.68 -34.50 6.09
CA ARG A 629 30.92 -35.32 7.28
C ARG A 629 31.93 -34.63 8.20
N CYS A 630 31.74 -34.77 9.50
CA CYS A 630 32.72 -34.32 10.49
C CYS A 630 33.84 -35.34 10.69
N GLU A 631 34.81 -35.02 11.55
CA GLU A 631 35.95 -35.92 11.86
C GLU A 631 35.53 -37.28 12.48
N HIS A 632 34.27 -37.45 12.88
CA HIS A 632 33.68 -38.71 13.33
C HIS A 632 32.95 -39.49 12.22
N ASN A 633 33.09 -39.07 10.97
CA ASN A 633 32.37 -39.61 9.80
C ASN A 633 30.83 -39.43 9.87
N GLU A 634 30.32 -38.60 10.77
CA GLU A 634 28.89 -38.29 10.93
C GLU A 634 28.47 -37.06 10.11
N PRO A 635 27.23 -36.98 9.61
CA PRO A 635 26.75 -35.81 8.86
C PRO A 635 26.68 -34.55 9.74
N CYS A 636 27.21 -33.44 9.23
CA CYS A 636 27.16 -32.14 9.90
C CYS A 636 25.77 -31.50 9.89
N ILE A 637 25.48 -30.74 10.95
CA ILE A 637 24.31 -29.84 11.01
C ILE A 637 24.63 -28.48 10.41
N SER A 638 23.63 -27.85 9.77
CA SER A 638 23.74 -26.49 9.22
C SER A 638 23.22 -25.45 10.22
N LEU A 639 23.99 -24.39 10.44
CA LEU A 639 23.64 -23.23 11.28
C LEU A 639 23.83 -21.92 10.51
N VAL A 640 23.29 -20.82 11.04
CA VAL A 640 23.40 -19.47 10.45
C VAL A 640 24.00 -18.50 11.46
N THR A 641 24.97 -17.70 11.03
CA THR A 641 25.63 -16.70 11.89
C THR A 641 24.67 -15.56 12.22
N LYS A 642 24.16 -15.54 13.46
CA LYS A 642 23.32 -14.45 14.00
C LYS A 642 24.12 -13.28 14.61
N LYS A 643 25.45 -13.42 14.75
CA LYS A 643 26.31 -12.37 15.30
C LYS A 643 26.50 -11.25 14.27
N GLN A 644 26.18 -10.02 14.67
CA GLN A 644 26.28 -8.83 13.82
C GLN A 644 27.75 -8.58 13.42
N GLY A 645 27.97 -8.33 12.13
CA GLY A 645 29.30 -8.26 11.49
C GLY A 645 29.28 -8.82 10.06
N VAL A 646 30.43 -8.87 9.39
CA VAL A 646 30.55 -9.21 7.95
C VAL A 646 30.03 -10.60 7.55
N ASN A 647 29.91 -11.53 8.49
CA ASN A 647 29.39 -12.88 8.25
C ASN A 647 27.92 -13.06 8.69
N CYS A 648 27.24 -12.01 9.16
CA CYS A 648 25.86 -12.12 9.62
C CYS A 648 24.94 -12.60 8.48
N GLY A 649 24.12 -13.62 8.75
CA GLY A 649 23.26 -14.26 7.75
C GLY A 649 23.93 -15.34 6.88
N ARG A 650 25.27 -15.51 6.92
CA ARG A 650 25.93 -16.64 6.25
C ARG A 650 25.63 -17.96 6.96
N SER A 651 25.49 -19.04 6.21
CA SER A 651 25.30 -20.40 6.74
C SER A 651 26.59 -21.23 6.70
N PHE A 652 26.72 -22.14 7.65
CA PHE A 652 27.89 -22.98 7.85
C PHE A 652 27.51 -24.33 8.48
N TYR A 653 28.32 -25.36 8.22
CA TYR A 653 28.18 -26.72 8.74
C TYR A 653 29.12 -26.95 9.92
N ILE A 654 28.66 -27.67 10.96
CA ILE A 654 29.49 -28.16 12.08
C ILE A 654 29.14 -29.60 12.48
N CYS A 655 30.04 -30.25 13.23
CA CYS A 655 29.77 -31.52 13.91
C CYS A 655 28.51 -31.44 14.80
N ALA A 656 27.61 -32.42 14.66
CA ALA A 656 26.32 -32.47 15.36
C ALA A 656 26.45 -32.66 16.87
N ARG A 657 27.43 -33.46 17.32
CA ARG A 657 27.68 -33.84 18.72
C ARG A 657 27.74 -32.65 19.69
N PRO A 658 27.41 -32.82 20.99
CA PRO A 658 27.50 -31.76 22.01
C PRO A 658 28.96 -31.38 22.32
N LEU A 659 29.20 -30.20 22.92
CA LEU A 659 30.50 -29.84 23.50
C LEU A 659 30.77 -30.70 24.75
N GLY A 660 32.03 -31.02 25.00
CA GLY A 660 32.45 -31.86 26.13
C GLY A 660 32.51 -31.11 27.46
N PRO A 661 32.83 -31.81 28.57
CA PRO A 661 33.01 -31.21 29.90
C PRO A 661 34.10 -30.12 29.95
N SER A 662 35.05 -30.16 29.01
CA SER A 662 36.06 -29.12 28.75
C SER A 662 35.47 -27.78 28.28
N GLY A 663 34.29 -27.79 27.68
CA GLY A 663 33.71 -26.67 26.93
C GLY A 663 34.35 -26.43 25.55
N GLU A 664 35.41 -27.17 25.20
CA GLU A 664 36.19 -26.99 23.98
C GLU A 664 35.79 -27.98 22.87
N LYS A 665 36.50 -27.92 21.73
CA LYS A 665 36.35 -28.88 20.63
C LYS A 665 37.40 -29.99 20.77
N GLU A 666 36.96 -31.24 20.80
CA GLU A 666 37.81 -32.40 21.05
C GLU A 666 37.86 -33.32 19.83
N LYS A 667 39.04 -33.84 19.49
CA LYS A 667 39.23 -34.72 18.33
C LYS A 667 39.40 -36.17 18.78
N GLY A 668 38.55 -37.05 18.26
CA GLY A 668 38.59 -38.50 18.57
C GLY A 668 37.87 -38.90 19.86
N SER A 669 37.13 -37.99 20.51
CA SER A 669 36.25 -38.31 21.65
C SER A 669 34.77 -38.41 21.23
N GLU A 670 33.87 -38.67 22.18
CA GLU A 670 32.42 -38.64 21.94
C GLU A 670 31.84 -37.21 21.80
N TRP A 671 32.67 -36.18 21.93
CA TRP A 671 32.25 -34.78 21.97
C TRP A 671 32.41 -34.08 20.62
N ARG A 672 32.15 -32.77 20.56
CA ARG A 672 32.17 -31.99 19.31
C ARG A 672 33.60 -31.74 18.80
N CYS A 673 33.90 -32.23 17.60
CA CYS A 673 35.21 -32.05 16.98
C CYS A 673 35.41 -30.73 16.22
N GLY A 674 36.57 -30.58 15.58
CA GLY A 674 37.04 -29.36 14.95
C GLY A 674 36.10 -28.79 13.89
N THR A 675 35.40 -29.67 13.15
CA THR A 675 34.74 -29.38 11.87
C THR A 675 33.91 -28.09 11.85
N PHE A 676 34.28 -27.20 10.92
CA PHE A 676 33.53 -26.01 10.52
C PHE A 676 33.78 -25.79 9.02
N ILE A 677 32.71 -25.64 8.23
CA ILE A 677 32.78 -25.45 6.76
C ILE A 677 31.69 -24.42 6.39
N TRP A 678 31.98 -23.34 5.64
CA TRP A 678 30.89 -22.46 5.17
C TRP A 678 30.05 -23.20 4.12
N SER A 679 28.73 -22.96 4.06
CA SER A 679 27.91 -23.53 2.99
C SER A 679 28.26 -22.99 1.60
N SER A 680 29.02 -21.88 1.55
CA SER A 680 29.68 -21.35 0.36
C SER A 680 30.74 -22.29 -0.21
N ASP A 681 31.44 -23.02 0.65
CA ASP A 681 32.69 -23.72 0.34
C ASP A 681 32.47 -25.23 0.11
N TRP A 682 31.24 -25.72 0.33
CA TRP A 682 30.87 -27.12 0.20
C TRP A 682 30.34 -27.44 -1.20
N ASN A 683 31.17 -28.12 -2.00
CA ASN A 683 30.84 -28.52 -3.37
C ASN A 683 30.04 -29.84 -3.47
N GLY A 684 29.83 -30.56 -2.37
CA GLY A 684 29.09 -31.82 -2.31
C GLY A 684 29.92 -33.10 -2.48
N SER A 685 31.24 -32.99 -2.69
CA SER A 685 32.15 -34.14 -2.81
C SER A 685 32.75 -34.51 -1.45
N PRO A 686 32.83 -35.81 -1.07
CA PRO A 686 33.63 -36.21 0.09
C PRO A 686 35.13 -35.94 -0.15
N LEU A 687 35.85 -35.69 0.95
CA LEU A 687 37.31 -35.81 1.05
C LEU A 687 37.68 -37.24 1.46
#